data_AF-A0A524NGY2-F1
#
_entry.id   AF-A0A524NGY2-F1
#
_cell.length_a   1.000
_cell.length_b   1.000
_cell.length_c   1.000
_cell.angle_alpha   90.00
_cell.angle_beta   90.00
_cell.angle_gamma   90.00
#
_symmetry.space_group_name_H-M   'P 1'
#
loop_
_entity.id
_entity.type
_entity.pdbx_description
1 polymer ?
#
loop_
_entity_poly.entity_id
_entity_poly.type
_entity_poly.pdbx_seq_one_letter_code
_entity_poly.pdbx_strand_id
1 'polypeptide(L)'
;MPRGSRRSVAAALGRLVGLIGTSGTRYIRDVRMSDTVAAAQLVSSGWRSGALGRLGVALVAAGTLLTAWLVSRYAASPRAESLEVGVEALYAGLALFTAGCAFAMAAAARLAPHSYLLVCTYLAWYGMIIGGALAGTPAFAIPTMWMLVVGWSVCARSDGRAQQLWLLLLCLAAGYLTCGAFGMRELMPDAPLLVRSLLLGAAYFALLANPLAVRTALAGRLAVVLTPVRVFGATCSVLGIYLYLAVRADLSAAASATLLAFQGALGVADLVWMWLGAGLFVGALDLGRWLSRESRRVLPSSAGRWLIPATWLGVAAFSWLATYPLPGRLVVFSYQVGLHTWVTTWSQAGYFAVHDQLWASVAVIAAALVLLARGRTSDDALAMLNGLWLAAAIGLLGYHESMNVFVDLKAEAARPLSLWPAFVLVGGLLWSIGIRQASWAAVAEPHLHGLLAFLLMMLAVSVVILAAGSPQLIIEYTLYSFQGVLFLGIPVAAYALVQVHLRYEPVAGINLATLFVAGCASAVALLGWDPDPGRHFAFAPLLWAAVLALAGQRLARLRQPLDGVIGGATLGLGFMTFWMQPGVLPVPWVTWFNEWQMRYSLAPPVRPLFQAGHWWLTVASLGAGALVGYAFASERSALVRLSVTIAVAVVFAVIAPQLPGVR
;
A
#
# COMPACT_ATOMS: atom_id res chain seq x y z
N MET A 1 -56.06 -9.68 -15.75
CA MET A 1 -54.62 -10.06 -15.71
C MET A 1 -54.50 -11.48 -15.18
N PRO A 2 -53.90 -12.44 -15.91
CA PRO A 2 -53.97 -13.85 -15.53
C PRO A 2 -53.01 -14.16 -14.37
N ARG A 3 -53.53 -14.87 -13.35
CA ARG A 3 -52.80 -15.34 -12.15
C ARG A 3 -51.60 -16.26 -12.46
N GLY A 4 -51.42 -16.69 -13.71
CA GLY A 4 -50.31 -17.54 -14.16
C GLY A 4 -48.95 -16.85 -14.27
N SER A 5 -48.89 -15.55 -14.59
CA SER A 5 -47.60 -14.84 -14.77
C SER A 5 -46.92 -14.46 -13.45
N ARG A 6 -47.68 -14.23 -12.38
CA ARG A 6 -47.12 -13.91 -11.06
C ARG A 6 -46.40 -15.11 -10.44
N ARG A 7 -46.86 -16.34 -10.69
CA ARG A 7 -46.21 -17.57 -10.18
C ARG A 7 -44.92 -17.89 -10.95
N SER A 8 -44.84 -17.62 -12.26
CA SER A 8 -43.61 -17.84 -13.02
C SER A 8 -42.53 -16.80 -12.69
N VAL A 9 -42.91 -15.53 -12.50
CA VAL A 9 -41.99 -14.46 -12.10
C VAL A 9 -41.53 -14.62 -10.65
N ALA A 10 -42.42 -14.99 -9.72
CA ALA A 10 -42.03 -15.29 -8.34
C ALA A 10 -41.18 -16.56 -8.21
N ALA A 11 -41.43 -17.59 -9.05
CA ALA A 11 -40.58 -18.77 -9.10
C ALA A 11 -39.23 -18.51 -9.82
N ALA A 12 -39.19 -17.60 -10.79
CA ALA A 12 -37.96 -17.15 -11.42
C ALA A 12 -37.14 -16.27 -10.47
N LEU A 13 -37.76 -15.31 -9.78
CA LEU A 13 -37.14 -14.51 -8.71
C LEU A 13 -36.74 -15.37 -7.52
N GLY A 14 -37.55 -16.35 -7.11
CA GLY A 14 -37.21 -17.31 -6.06
C GLY A 14 -36.04 -18.21 -6.45
N ARG A 15 -35.93 -18.58 -7.74
CA ARG A 15 -34.73 -19.24 -8.29
C ARG A 15 -33.55 -18.28 -8.40
N LEU A 16 -33.75 -17.01 -8.70
CA LEU A 16 -32.70 -15.99 -8.81
C LEU A 16 -32.16 -15.58 -7.43
N VAL A 17 -33.01 -15.46 -6.41
CA VAL A 17 -32.66 -15.22 -5.01
C VAL A 17 -32.07 -16.48 -4.37
N GLY A 18 -32.64 -17.65 -4.68
CA GLY A 18 -32.06 -18.95 -4.35
C GLY A 18 -30.71 -19.15 -5.03
N LEU A 19 -30.51 -18.65 -6.25
CA LEU A 19 -29.23 -18.59 -6.95
C LEU A 19 -28.32 -17.53 -6.34
N ILE A 20 -28.75 -16.35 -5.94
CA ILE A 20 -27.88 -15.38 -5.26
C ILE A 20 -27.41 -15.93 -3.90
N GLY A 21 -28.28 -16.64 -3.16
CA GLY A 21 -27.92 -17.31 -1.91
C GLY A 21 -27.04 -18.57 -2.10
N THR A 22 -27.32 -19.39 -3.12
CA THR A 22 -26.56 -20.62 -3.41
C THR A 22 -25.31 -20.38 -4.27
N SER A 23 -25.27 -19.35 -5.10
CA SER A 23 -24.12 -18.83 -5.85
C SER A 23 -23.26 -17.92 -4.99
N GLY A 24 -23.80 -17.25 -3.96
CA GLY A 24 -23.00 -16.61 -2.91
C GLY A 24 -22.27 -17.66 -2.07
N THR A 25 -22.96 -18.73 -1.67
CA THR A 25 -22.36 -19.86 -0.95
C THR A 25 -21.48 -20.77 -1.84
N ARG A 26 -21.77 -20.87 -3.15
CA ARG A 26 -20.89 -21.52 -4.15
C ARG A 26 -19.73 -20.64 -4.61
N TYR A 27 -19.85 -19.32 -4.68
CA TYR A 27 -18.70 -18.43 -4.77
C TYR A 27 -17.77 -18.69 -3.58
N ILE A 28 -18.36 -18.73 -2.39
CA ILE A 28 -17.75 -19.16 -1.13
C ILE A 28 -17.43 -20.67 -1.11
N ARG A 29 -17.54 -21.46 -2.18
CA ARG A 29 -17.13 -22.90 -2.20
C ARG A 29 -16.19 -23.20 -3.36
N ASP A 30 -16.58 -22.80 -4.57
CA ASP A 30 -15.89 -23.01 -5.84
C ASP A 30 -14.79 -21.97 -6.06
N VAL A 31 -14.94 -20.72 -5.59
CA VAL A 31 -13.80 -19.80 -5.43
C VAL A 31 -13.08 -20.07 -4.11
N ARG A 32 -13.77 -20.47 -3.02
CA ARG A 32 -13.10 -20.79 -1.72
C ARG A 32 -12.10 -21.94 -1.78
N MET A 33 -12.20 -22.84 -2.76
CA MET A 33 -11.33 -24.02 -2.84
C MET A 33 -10.24 -23.93 -3.91
N SER A 34 -10.29 -22.98 -4.86
CA SER A 34 -9.16 -22.76 -5.80
C SER A 34 -8.56 -21.34 -5.78
N ASP A 35 -9.32 -20.27 -5.52
CA ASP A 35 -8.86 -18.89 -5.80
C ASP A 35 -9.07 -17.84 -4.68
N THR A 36 -9.98 -18.05 -3.71
CA THR A 36 -10.07 -17.34 -2.40
C THR A 36 -9.51 -18.20 -1.27
N VAL A 37 -8.62 -19.11 -1.66
CA VAL A 37 -7.85 -19.96 -0.78
C VAL A 37 -6.92 -19.11 0.08
N ALA A 38 -6.51 -17.89 -0.31
CA ALA A 38 -5.47 -17.14 0.40
C ALA A 38 -5.92 -16.32 1.64
N ALA A 39 -7.16 -15.79 1.70
CA ALA A 39 -7.69 -15.15 2.94
C ALA A 39 -8.12 -16.19 3.97
N ALA A 40 -8.76 -17.26 3.51
CA ALA A 40 -9.00 -18.44 4.32
C ALA A 40 -7.69 -19.17 4.67
N GLN A 41 -6.61 -19.04 3.89
CA GLN A 41 -5.25 -19.50 4.23
C GLN A 41 -4.48 -18.52 5.10
N LEU A 42 -4.65 -17.20 5.07
CA LEU A 42 -4.02 -16.36 6.09
C LEU A 42 -4.71 -16.61 7.44
N VAL A 43 -6.04 -16.67 7.43
CA VAL A 43 -6.81 -17.07 8.61
C VAL A 43 -6.42 -18.48 9.00
N SER A 44 -6.44 -19.48 8.11
CA SER A 44 -6.12 -20.87 8.50
C SER A 44 -4.63 -21.12 8.73
N SER A 45 -3.71 -20.55 7.98
CA SER A 45 -2.26 -20.63 8.23
C SER A 45 -1.88 -19.84 9.46
N GLY A 46 -2.44 -18.65 9.71
CA GLY A 46 -2.31 -17.96 10.99
C GLY A 46 -2.94 -18.76 12.12
N TRP A 47 -4.06 -19.42 11.87
CA TRP A 47 -4.73 -20.27 12.86
C TRP A 47 -3.97 -21.57 13.16
N ARG A 48 -3.23 -22.07 12.15
CA ARG A 48 -2.37 -23.27 12.17
C ARG A 48 -0.94 -22.96 12.59
N SER A 49 -0.46 -21.72 12.49
CA SER A 49 0.91 -21.28 12.85
C SER A 49 1.09 -21.07 14.36
N GLY A 50 0.28 -21.75 15.17
CA GLY A 50 0.32 -21.67 16.63
C GLY A 50 -0.47 -20.50 17.23
N ALA A 51 -0.30 -20.30 18.54
CA ALA A 51 -1.11 -19.34 19.31
C ALA A 51 -0.91 -17.87 18.89
N LEU A 52 0.31 -17.49 18.48
CA LEU A 52 0.61 -16.12 18.05
C LEU A 52 -0.08 -15.77 16.72
N GLY A 53 -0.09 -16.68 15.75
CA GLY A 53 -0.79 -16.43 14.48
C GLY A 53 -2.31 -16.28 14.70
N ARG A 54 -2.91 -17.11 15.56
CA ARG A 54 -4.32 -16.97 15.97
C ARG A 54 -4.62 -15.61 16.58
N LEU A 55 -3.78 -15.19 17.53
CA LEU A 55 -3.90 -13.89 18.18
C LEU A 55 -3.77 -12.74 17.16
N GLY A 56 -2.78 -12.81 16.26
CA GLY A 56 -2.56 -11.76 15.27
C GLY A 56 -3.73 -11.62 14.29
N VAL A 57 -4.27 -12.73 13.78
CA VAL A 57 -5.47 -12.69 12.92
C VAL A 57 -6.68 -12.13 13.67
N ALA A 58 -6.88 -12.54 14.93
CA ALA A 58 -7.96 -12.01 15.76
C ALA A 58 -7.82 -10.51 16.01
N LEU A 59 -6.61 -10.03 16.31
CA LEU A 59 -6.33 -8.61 16.53
C LEU A 59 -6.50 -7.78 15.24
N VAL A 60 -6.09 -8.29 14.08
CA VAL A 60 -6.32 -7.60 12.80
C VAL A 60 -7.81 -7.51 12.50
N ALA A 61 -8.57 -8.59 12.70
CA ALA A 61 -10.02 -8.58 12.49
C ALA A 61 -10.73 -7.61 13.45
N ALA A 62 -10.40 -7.67 14.74
CA ALA A 62 -10.93 -6.77 15.76
C ALA A 62 -10.54 -5.31 15.50
N GLY A 63 -9.28 -5.05 15.15
CA GLY A 63 -8.79 -3.71 14.81
C GLY A 63 -9.45 -3.15 13.55
N THR A 64 -9.72 -3.98 12.55
CA THR A 64 -10.47 -3.58 11.34
C THR A 64 -11.91 -3.17 11.69
N LEU A 65 -12.61 -3.99 12.47
CA LEU A 65 -13.97 -3.69 12.93
C LEU A 65 -14.02 -2.43 13.80
N LEU A 66 -13.05 -2.28 14.71
CA LEU A 66 -12.90 -1.12 15.57
C LEU A 66 -12.64 0.15 14.76
N THR A 67 -11.75 0.07 13.76
CA THR A 67 -11.47 1.17 12.84
C THR A 67 -12.73 1.56 12.09
N ALA A 68 -13.47 0.60 11.52
CA ALA A 68 -14.72 0.87 10.81
C ALA A 68 -15.81 1.47 11.72
N TRP A 69 -15.90 1.02 12.97
CA TRP A 69 -16.83 1.58 13.95
C TRP A 69 -16.46 3.01 14.38
N LEU A 70 -15.17 3.27 14.65
CA LEU A 70 -14.70 4.61 14.98
C LEU A 70 -14.88 5.57 13.79
N VAL A 71 -14.58 5.12 12.56
CA VAL A 71 -14.82 5.87 11.33
C VAL A 71 -16.28 6.28 11.21
N SER A 72 -17.22 5.35 11.37
CA SER A 72 -18.65 5.66 11.25
C SER A 72 -19.14 6.59 12.36
N ARG A 73 -18.62 6.45 13.58
CA ARG A 73 -18.96 7.32 14.71
C ARG A 73 -18.42 8.73 14.54
N TYR A 74 -17.16 8.89 14.11
CA TYR A 74 -16.55 10.20 13.90
C TYR A 74 -17.06 10.88 12.63
N ALA A 75 -17.46 10.14 11.61
CA ALA A 75 -18.15 10.67 10.44
C ALA A 75 -19.50 11.33 10.77
N ALA A 76 -20.14 10.91 11.87
CA ALA A 76 -21.44 11.44 12.29
C ALA A 76 -21.37 12.69 13.19
N SER A 77 -20.17 13.15 13.57
CA SER A 77 -19.99 14.25 14.54
C SER A 77 -19.23 15.43 13.92
N PRO A 78 -19.86 16.59 13.67
CA PRO A 78 -19.14 17.79 13.23
C PRO A 78 -18.22 18.27 14.36
N ARG A 79 -16.91 18.20 14.15
CA ARG A 79 -15.92 18.65 15.14
C ARG A 79 -15.38 20.03 14.78
N ALA A 80 -15.17 20.82 15.83
CA ALA A 80 -14.51 22.12 15.79
C ALA A 80 -13.02 21.97 15.42
N GLU A 81 -12.44 23.07 14.94
CA GLU A 81 -11.10 23.21 14.31
C GLU A 81 -9.88 22.72 15.12
N SER A 82 -10.05 22.19 16.32
CA SER A 82 -8.96 21.66 17.16
C SER A 82 -8.68 20.17 16.87
N LEU A 83 -7.46 19.86 16.41
CA LEU A 83 -6.91 18.51 16.24
C LEU A 83 -6.77 17.78 17.58
N GLU A 84 -7.88 17.36 18.19
CA GLU A 84 -7.90 16.59 19.43
C GLU A 84 -8.28 15.13 19.18
N VAL A 85 -7.35 14.22 19.49
CA VAL A 85 -7.61 12.77 19.44
C VAL A 85 -8.55 12.41 20.59
N GLY A 86 -9.68 11.79 20.27
CA GLY A 86 -10.55 11.23 21.30
C GLY A 86 -9.81 10.18 22.13
N VAL A 87 -9.93 10.24 23.46
CA VAL A 87 -9.22 9.35 24.40
C VAL A 87 -9.40 7.87 24.06
N GLU A 88 -10.60 7.46 23.66
CA GLU A 88 -10.91 6.09 23.22
C GLU A 88 -10.07 5.67 21.99
N ALA A 89 -9.95 6.56 21.00
CA ALA A 89 -9.18 6.30 19.79
C ALA A 89 -7.67 6.29 20.07
N LEU A 90 -7.20 7.14 20.99
CA LEU A 90 -5.81 7.13 21.44
C LEU A 90 -5.46 5.77 22.06
N TYR A 91 -6.24 5.28 23.03
CA TYR A 91 -5.97 3.99 23.66
C TYR A 91 -6.09 2.82 22.68
N ALA A 92 -7.10 2.82 21.81
CA ALA A 92 -7.24 1.82 20.76
C ALA A 92 -6.02 1.80 19.82
N GLY A 93 -5.59 2.97 19.37
CA GLY A 93 -4.42 3.15 18.52
C GLY A 93 -3.14 2.66 19.19
N LEU A 94 -2.88 3.08 20.43
CA LEU A 94 -1.70 2.66 21.19
C LEU A 94 -1.69 1.16 21.45
N ALA A 95 -2.85 0.54 21.70
CA ALA A 95 -2.95 -0.91 21.87
C ALA A 95 -2.63 -1.67 20.57
N LEU A 96 -3.21 -1.25 19.44
CA LEU A 96 -2.91 -1.82 18.12
C LEU A 96 -1.44 -1.62 17.73
N PHE A 97 -0.90 -0.44 17.98
CA PHE A 97 0.51 -0.12 17.74
C PHE A 97 1.44 -1.00 18.58
N THR A 98 1.12 -1.19 19.87
CA THR A 98 1.87 -2.06 20.77
C THR A 98 1.92 -3.49 20.25
N ALA A 99 0.76 -4.04 19.85
CA ALA A 99 0.69 -5.36 19.26
C ALA A 99 1.46 -5.45 17.94
N GLY A 100 1.38 -4.42 17.10
CA GLY A 100 2.13 -4.31 15.85
C GLY A 100 3.65 -4.36 16.09
N CYS A 101 4.17 -3.53 16.99
CA CYS A 101 5.58 -3.54 17.40
C CYS A 101 6.01 -4.89 17.98
N ALA A 102 5.15 -5.56 18.76
CA ALA A 102 5.46 -6.87 19.33
C ALA A 102 5.57 -7.97 18.25
N PHE A 103 4.67 -7.96 17.25
CA PHE A 103 4.81 -8.85 16.09
C PHE A 103 6.04 -8.52 15.25
N ALA A 104 6.35 -7.23 15.06
CA ALA A 104 7.53 -6.79 14.31
C ALA A 104 8.81 -7.29 14.99
N MET A 105 8.92 -7.15 16.31
CA MET A 105 10.05 -7.65 17.09
C MET A 105 10.16 -9.17 17.07
N ALA A 106 9.03 -9.89 17.19
CA ALA A 106 9.00 -11.35 17.11
C ALA A 106 9.42 -11.87 15.72
N ALA A 107 9.07 -11.15 14.65
CA ALA A 107 9.53 -11.43 13.29
C ALA A 107 11.02 -11.11 13.12
N ALA A 108 11.43 -9.90 13.52
CA ALA A 108 12.79 -9.39 13.37
C ALA A 108 13.82 -10.23 14.12
N ALA A 109 13.45 -10.77 15.30
CA ALA A 109 14.32 -11.65 16.09
C ALA A 109 14.76 -12.94 15.38
N ARG A 110 14.19 -13.23 14.19
CA ARG A 110 14.55 -14.36 13.32
C ARG A 110 15.20 -13.94 12.00
N LEU A 111 15.40 -12.65 11.78
CA LEU A 111 16.07 -12.11 10.60
C LEU A 111 17.59 -12.02 10.82
N ALA A 112 18.33 -11.76 9.74
CA ALA A 112 19.74 -11.45 9.82
C ALA A 112 19.99 -10.14 10.60
N PRO A 113 21.18 -9.97 11.23
CA PRO A 113 21.48 -8.81 12.08
C PRO A 113 21.26 -7.45 11.41
N HIS A 114 21.57 -7.32 10.12
CA HIS A 114 21.37 -6.07 9.37
C HIS A 114 19.89 -5.71 9.23
N SER A 115 19.03 -6.69 8.90
CA SER A 115 17.58 -6.48 8.80
C SER A 115 16.96 -6.21 10.17
N TYR A 116 17.46 -6.87 11.22
CA TYR A 116 17.04 -6.61 12.59
C TYR A 116 17.32 -5.16 13.01
N LEU A 117 18.53 -4.67 12.76
CA LEU A 117 18.93 -3.29 13.05
C LEU A 117 18.01 -2.29 12.33
N LEU A 118 17.70 -2.55 11.05
CA LEU A 118 16.80 -1.71 10.28
C LEU A 118 15.40 -1.65 10.91
N VAL A 119 14.80 -2.80 11.24
CA VAL A 119 13.48 -2.84 11.90
C VAL A 119 13.49 -2.08 13.23
N CYS A 120 14.50 -2.31 14.08
CA CYS A 120 14.60 -1.63 15.37
C CYS A 120 14.76 -0.12 15.23
N THR A 121 15.49 0.33 14.21
CA THR A 121 15.68 1.77 13.95
C THR A 121 14.34 2.44 13.63
N TYR A 122 13.51 1.83 12.79
CA TYR A 122 12.17 2.34 12.47
C TYR A 122 11.21 2.27 13.66
N LEU A 123 11.22 1.16 14.42
CA LEU A 123 10.39 1.03 15.62
C LEU A 123 10.77 2.04 16.69
N ALA A 124 12.07 2.29 16.90
CA ALA A 124 12.54 3.30 17.85
C ALA A 124 12.19 4.71 17.38
N TRP A 125 12.35 5.02 16.10
CA TRP A 125 12.03 6.34 15.55
C TRP A 125 10.58 6.73 15.79
N TYR A 126 9.62 5.88 15.40
CA TYR A 126 8.20 6.21 15.59
C TYR A 126 7.70 5.91 17.01
N GLY A 127 8.19 4.83 17.64
CA GLY A 127 7.71 4.39 18.95
C GLY A 127 8.21 5.22 20.11
N MET A 128 9.45 5.73 20.07
CA MET A 128 10.01 6.50 21.19
C MET A 128 9.53 7.95 21.23
N ILE A 129 9.10 8.52 20.10
CA ILE A 129 8.52 9.87 20.07
C ILE A 129 7.30 9.92 20.99
N ILE A 130 6.47 8.87 21.00
CA ILE A 130 5.23 8.79 21.78
C ILE A 130 5.47 9.00 23.28
N GLY A 131 6.56 8.44 23.82
CA GLY A 131 6.92 8.63 25.23
C GLY A 131 7.84 9.83 25.47
N GLY A 132 7.78 10.87 24.65
CA GLY A 132 8.54 12.11 24.84
C GLY A 132 8.35 12.74 26.22
N ALA A 133 7.18 12.56 26.86
CA ALA A 133 6.93 12.99 28.24
C ALA A 133 7.84 12.31 29.29
N LEU A 134 8.49 11.19 28.93
CA LEU A 134 9.45 10.49 29.78
C LEU A 134 10.90 10.90 29.50
N ALA A 135 11.15 11.81 28.55
CA ALA A 135 12.50 12.22 28.16
C ALA A 135 13.30 12.72 29.38
N GLY A 136 14.56 12.26 29.48
CA GLY A 136 15.43 12.55 30.62
C GLY A 136 15.25 11.60 31.82
N THR A 137 14.28 10.68 31.79
CA THR A 137 14.13 9.64 32.81
C THR A 137 14.67 8.29 32.32
N PRO A 138 15.12 7.40 33.23
CA PRO A 138 15.51 6.03 32.86
C PRO A 138 14.39 5.23 32.19
N ALA A 139 13.12 5.58 32.46
CA ALA A 139 11.97 4.95 31.84
C ALA A 139 11.95 5.13 30.30
N PHE A 140 12.53 6.22 29.79
CA PHE A 140 12.67 6.47 28.36
C PHE A 140 13.58 5.45 27.65
N ALA A 141 14.57 4.91 28.36
CA ALA A 141 15.52 3.95 27.80
C ALA A 141 14.98 2.51 27.70
N ILE A 142 13.89 2.17 28.41
CA ILE A 142 13.41 0.79 28.55
C ILE A 142 13.15 0.11 27.18
N PRO A 143 12.43 0.73 26.22
CA PRO A 143 12.20 0.11 24.92
C PRO A 143 13.50 -0.14 24.14
N THR A 144 14.43 0.83 24.15
CA THR A 144 15.73 0.70 23.47
C THR A 144 16.58 -0.41 24.09
N MET A 145 16.63 -0.49 25.42
CA MET A 145 17.38 -1.54 26.12
C MET A 145 16.80 -2.92 25.83
N TRP A 146 15.47 -3.06 25.75
CA TRP A 146 14.84 -4.32 25.33
C TRP A 146 15.21 -4.71 23.89
N MET A 147 15.19 -3.75 22.95
CA MET A 147 15.66 -4.00 21.58
C MET A 147 17.14 -4.40 21.53
N LEU A 148 18.00 -3.79 22.36
CA LEU A 148 19.41 -4.16 22.46
C LEU A 148 19.58 -5.60 22.97
N VAL A 149 18.82 -6.03 23.98
CA VAL A 149 18.87 -7.40 24.52
C VAL A 149 18.44 -8.43 23.45
N VAL A 150 17.35 -8.16 22.72
CA VAL A 150 16.90 -9.05 21.64
C VAL A 150 17.94 -9.05 20.50
N GLY A 151 18.48 -7.90 20.11
CA GLY A 151 19.48 -7.81 19.04
C GLY A 151 20.82 -8.45 19.38
N TRP A 152 21.23 -8.43 20.65
CA TRP A 152 22.36 -9.21 21.13
C TRP A 152 22.14 -10.71 20.90
N SER A 153 20.94 -11.23 21.19
CA SER A 153 20.59 -12.63 20.93
C SER A 153 20.57 -12.99 19.43
N VAL A 154 20.14 -12.06 18.58
CA VAL A 154 20.16 -12.22 17.11
C VAL A 154 21.59 -12.29 16.60
N CYS A 155 22.44 -11.38 17.07
CA CYS A 155 23.85 -11.38 16.73
C CYS A 155 24.52 -12.66 17.22
N ALA A 156 24.30 -13.09 18.47
CA ALA A 156 24.90 -14.30 19.05
C ALA A 156 24.62 -15.59 18.27
N ARG A 157 23.56 -15.63 17.45
CA ARG A 157 23.21 -16.78 16.59
C ARG A 157 23.84 -16.73 15.18
N SER A 158 24.49 -15.63 14.82
CA SER A 158 25.05 -15.42 13.47
C SER A 158 26.56 -15.62 13.50
N ASP A 159 27.10 -16.46 12.62
CA ASP A 159 28.54 -16.74 12.58
C ASP A 159 29.32 -15.67 11.78
N GLY A 160 30.51 -15.29 12.28
CA GLY A 160 31.53 -14.55 11.52
C GLY A 160 31.80 -13.10 11.97
N ARG A 161 32.84 -12.48 11.39
CA ARG A 161 33.29 -11.11 11.75
C ARG A 161 32.24 -10.02 11.51
N ALA A 162 31.32 -10.24 10.56
CA ALA A 162 30.22 -9.31 10.29
C ALA A 162 29.27 -9.16 11.48
N GLN A 163 29.13 -10.18 12.33
CA GLN A 163 28.32 -10.14 13.55
C GLN A 163 28.76 -9.02 14.50
N GLN A 164 30.06 -8.92 14.76
CA GLN A 164 30.61 -7.93 15.69
C GLN A 164 30.40 -6.51 15.18
N LEU A 165 30.50 -6.31 13.85
CA LEU A 165 30.18 -5.03 13.23
C LEU A 165 28.70 -4.65 13.46
N TRP A 166 27.76 -5.56 13.21
CA TRP A 166 26.33 -5.28 13.40
C TRP A 166 25.97 -5.07 14.86
N LEU A 167 26.57 -5.84 15.78
CA LEU A 167 26.40 -5.63 17.22
C LEU A 167 26.96 -4.27 17.67
N LEU A 168 28.12 -3.86 17.16
CA LEU A 168 28.69 -2.55 17.42
C LEU A 168 27.73 -1.45 16.95
N LEU A 169 27.26 -1.52 15.71
CA LEU A 169 26.31 -0.55 15.16
C LEU A 169 25.02 -0.47 15.99
N LEU A 170 24.50 -1.61 16.44
CA LEU A 170 23.32 -1.65 17.33
C LEU A 170 23.61 -1.00 18.70
N CYS A 171 24.78 -1.26 19.29
CA CYS A 171 25.19 -0.66 20.56
C CYS A 171 25.38 0.85 20.43
N LEU A 172 25.97 1.33 19.34
CA LEU A 172 26.14 2.76 19.05
C LEU A 172 24.77 3.45 18.87
N ALA A 173 23.85 2.83 18.14
CA ALA A 173 22.48 3.34 17.98
C ALA A 173 21.73 3.40 19.33
N ALA A 174 21.85 2.34 20.15
CA ALA A 174 21.29 2.33 21.50
C ALA A 174 21.91 3.43 22.38
N GLY A 175 23.24 3.58 22.38
CA GLY A 175 23.94 4.63 23.14
C GLY A 175 23.52 6.04 22.73
N TYR A 176 23.26 6.27 21.44
CA TYR A 176 22.69 7.54 20.98
C TYR A 176 21.30 7.79 21.57
N LEU A 177 20.42 6.80 21.52
CA LEU A 177 19.03 6.92 21.98
C LEU A 177 18.88 7.03 23.51
N THR A 178 19.78 6.42 24.28
CA THR A 178 19.69 6.36 25.74
C THR A 178 20.57 7.39 26.45
N CYS A 179 21.45 8.11 25.75
CA CYS A 179 22.39 9.04 26.40
C CYS A 179 21.70 10.13 27.24
N GLY A 180 20.57 10.66 26.77
CA GLY A 180 19.77 11.64 27.52
C GLY A 180 19.07 11.03 28.73
N ALA A 181 18.57 9.80 28.60
CA ALA A 181 17.86 9.07 29.67
C ALA A 181 18.76 8.66 30.84
N PHE A 182 20.05 8.41 30.57
CA PHE A 182 21.05 8.08 31.59
C PHE A 182 21.82 9.28 32.13
N GLY A 183 21.41 10.52 31.81
CA GLY A 183 22.05 11.71 32.36
C GLY A 183 23.50 11.92 31.90
N MET A 184 23.91 11.38 30.74
CA MET A 184 25.29 11.55 30.24
C MET A 184 25.67 13.01 30.02
N ARG A 185 24.68 13.90 29.86
CA ARG A 185 24.88 15.35 29.79
C ARG A 185 25.40 15.93 31.10
N GLU A 186 24.98 15.39 32.24
CA GLU A 186 25.41 15.82 33.58
C GLU A 186 26.78 15.22 33.92
N LEU A 187 27.03 13.98 33.49
CA LEU A 187 28.32 13.29 33.69
C LEU A 187 29.45 13.88 32.83
N MET A 188 29.13 14.37 31.63
CA MET A 188 30.10 14.93 30.68
C MET A 188 29.53 16.22 30.05
N PRO A 189 29.55 17.35 30.77
CA PRO A 189 28.93 18.59 30.31
C PRO A 189 29.61 19.15 29.05
N ASP A 190 30.95 19.10 28.99
CA ASP A 190 31.75 19.70 27.92
C ASP A 190 31.89 18.81 26.68
N ALA A 191 31.46 17.55 26.74
CA ALA A 191 31.55 16.63 25.62
C ALA A 191 30.38 16.83 24.63
N PRO A 192 30.64 16.88 23.30
CA PRO A 192 29.57 16.96 22.32
C PRO A 192 28.68 15.70 22.36
N LEU A 193 27.41 15.82 21.95
CA LEU A 193 26.44 14.72 21.96
C LEU A 193 26.98 13.46 21.28
N LEU A 194 27.67 13.62 20.15
CA LEU A 194 28.29 12.52 19.41
C LEU A 194 29.27 11.75 20.29
N VAL A 195 30.20 12.42 20.98
CA VAL A 195 31.19 11.75 21.84
C VAL A 195 30.52 11.01 22.99
N ARG A 196 29.53 11.63 23.65
CA ARG A 196 28.76 10.98 24.73
C ARG A 196 28.05 9.71 24.25
N SER A 197 27.39 9.79 23.09
CA SER A 197 26.69 8.65 22.48
C SER A 197 27.63 7.52 22.08
N LEU A 198 28.80 7.86 21.52
CA LEU A 198 29.82 6.89 21.12
C LEU A 198 30.42 6.18 22.34
N LEU A 199 30.71 6.91 23.43
CA LEU A 199 31.24 6.31 24.66
C LEU A 199 30.23 5.36 25.31
N LEU A 200 28.97 5.77 25.42
CA LEU A 200 27.91 4.91 25.98
C LEU A 200 27.68 3.68 25.10
N GLY A 201 27.66 3.84 23.77
CA GLY A 201 27.55 2.72 22.85
C GLY A 201 28.76 1.79 22.87
N ALA A 202 29.98 2.33 23.01
CA ALA A 202 31.19 1.54 23.19
C ALA A 202 31.17 0.76 24.52
N ALA A 203 30.64 1.36 25.60
CA ALA A 203 30.46 0.67 26.87
C ALA A 203 29.46 -0.49 26.76
N TYR A 204 28.33 -0.29 26.07
CA TYR A 204 27.38 -1.37 25.77
C TYR A 204 28.04 -2.49 24.95
N PHE A 205 28.80 -2.12 23.91
CA PHE A 205 29.52 -3.10 23.10
C PHE A 205 30.56 -3.87 23.92
N ALA A 206 31.36 -3.20 24.73
CA ALA A 206 32.34 -3.84 25.60
C ALA A 206 31.70 -4.83 26.59
N LEU A 207 30.51 -4.49 27.11
CA LEU A 207 29.76 -5.36 28.01
C LEU A 207 29.15 -6.58 27.30
N LEU A 208 28.59 -6.39 26.10
CA LEU A 208 27.88 -7.42 25.34
C LEU A 208 28.79 -8.31 24.47
N ALA A 209 29.93 -7.78 24.03
CA ALA A 209 30.94 -8.49 23.24
C ALA A 209 31.97 -9.23 24.11
N ASN A 210 31.93 -9.06 25.43
CA ASN A 210 32.89 -9.69 26.33
C ASN A 210 32.79 -11.23 26.25
N PRO A 211 33.89 -11.95 25.94
CA PRO A 211 33.88 -13.40 25.81
C PRO A 211 33.49 -14.13 27.11
N LEU A 212 33.61 -13.51 28.29
CA LEU A 212 33.13 -14.07 29.55
C LEU A 212 31.59 -14.00 29.67
N ALA A 213 30.96 -12.92 29.23
CA ALA A 213 29.50 -12.80 29.16
C ALA A 213 28.89 -13.77 28.12
N VAL A 214 29.62 -14.03 27.03
CA VAL A 214 29.24 -14.99 25.98
C VAL A 214 29.50 -16.44 26.40
N ARG A 215 30.56 -16.72 27.17
CA ARG A 215 30.91 -18.07 27.68
C ARG A 215 30.10 -18.52 28.89
N THR A 216 29.61 -17.60 29.72
CA THR A 216 28.64 -17.98 30.75
C THR A 216 27.36 -18.46 30.08
N ALA A 217 26.71 -19.47 30.67
CA ALA A 217 25.50 -20.12 30.14
C ALA A 217 24.33 -19.17 29.77
N LEU A 218 24.44 -17.85 30.01
CA LEU A 218 23.45 -16.83 29.66
C LEU A 218 23.20 -16.68 28.16
N ALA A 219 24.21 -16.67 27.28
CA ALA A 219 23.98 -16.50 25.83
C ALA A 219 23.25 -17.71 25.23
N GLY A 220 23.66 -18.93 25.60
CA GLY A 220 22.97 -20.17 25.25
C GLY A 220 21.58 -20.28 25.89
N ARG A 221 21.43 -19.94 27.18
CA ARG A 221 20.12 -19.95 27.87
C ARG A 221 19.16 -18.91 27.30
N LEU A 222 19.59 -17.68 27.01
CA LEU A 222 18.74 -16.65 26.41
C LEU A 222 18.38 -16.95 24.95
N ALA A 223 19.31 -17.50 24.16
CA ALA A 223 19.02 -17.93 22.80
C ALA A 223 18.00 -19.09 22.77
N VAL A 224 18.03 -20.00 23.76
CA VAL A 224 17.02 -21.05 23.97
C VAL A 224 15.72 -20.50 24.58
N VAL A 225 15.80 -19.43 25.38
CA VAL A 225 14.66 -18.85 26.11
C VAL A 225 13.87 -17.84 25.28
N LEU A 226 14.48 -17.11 24.34
CA LEU A 226 13.81 -16.10 23.51
C LEU A 226 13.12 -16.75 22.29
N THR A 227 12.05 -17.50 22.57
CA THR A 227 11.09 -17.92 21.55
C THR A 227 10.25 -16.71 21.09
N PRO A 228 9.67 -16.72 19.87
CA PRO A 228 8.88 -15.57 19.38
C PRO A 228 7.71 -15.22 20.28
N VAL A 229 7.09 -16.20 20.93
CA VAL A 229 6.01 -16.01 21.90
C VAL A 229 6.48 -15.17 23.08
N ARG A 230 7.68 -15.45 23.59
CA ARG A 230 8.26 -14.69 24.70
C ARG A 230 8.75 -13.32 24.25
N VAL A 231 9.34 -13.20 23.06
CA VAL A 231 9.71 -11.91 22.49
C VAL A 231 8.47 -11.03 22.30
N PHE A 232 7.39 -11.60 21.76
CA PHE A 232 6.10 -10.93 21.61
C PHE A 232 5.56 -10.47 22.96
N GLY A 233 5.41 -11.39 23.93
CA GLY A 233 4.86 -11.07 25.25
C GLY A 233 5.69 -10.03 26.00
N ALA A 234 7.02 -10.18 26.02
CA ALA A 234 7.90 -9.21 26.65
C ALA A 234 7.88 -7.85 25.94
N THR A 235 7.81 -7.81 24.61
CA THR A 235 7.67 -6.55 23.87
C THR A 235 6.34 -5.86 24.17
N CYS A 236 5.23 -6.61 24.22
CA CYS A 236 3.93 -6.08 24.64
C CYS A 236 3.99 -5.48 26.05
N SER A 237 4.62 -6.17 27.00
CA SER A 237 4.75 -5.68 28.37
C SER A 237 5.65 -4.45 28.45
N VAL A 238 6.84 -4.48 27.84
CA VAL A 238 7.80 -3.37 27.87
C VAL A 238 7.21 -2.12 27.22
N LEU A 239 6.66 -2.26 26.01
CA LEU A 239 6.12 -1.12 25.29
C LEU A 239 4.79 -0.66 25.89
N GLY A 240 3.94 -1.58 26.36
CA GLY A 240 2.70 -1.24 27.06
C GLY A 240 2.96 -0.46 28.36
N ILE A 241 3.94 -0.87 29.17
CA ILE A 241 4.35 -0.14 30.37
C ILE A 241 4.90 1.25 29.99
N TYR A 242 5.78 1.31 28.98
CA TYR A 242 6.34 2.58 28.50
C TYR A 242 5.25 3.56 28.06
N LEU A 243 4.31 3.13 27.23
CA LEU A 243 3.21 3.97 26.74
C LEU A 243 2.24 4.35 27.86
N TYR A 244 1.96 3.43 28.79
CA TYR A 244 1.14 3.72 29.97
C TYR A 244 1.79 4.80 30.85
N LEU A 245 3.10 4.70 31.10
CA LEU A 245 3.84 5.70 31.87
C LEU A 245 3.85 7.06 31.16
N ALA A 246 3.99 7.08 29.83
CA ALA A 246 3.94 8.31 29.05
C ALA A 246 2.57 9.00 29.16
N VAL A 247 1.48 8.25 28.98
CA VAL A 247 0.11 8.75 29.11
C VAL A 247 -0.18 9.23 30.54
N ARG A 248 0.35 8.54 31.56
CA ARG A 248 0.19 8.93 32.96
C ARG A 248 0.99 10.19 33.31
N ALA A 249 2.15 10.40 32.70
CA ALA A 249 2.96 11.58 32.92
C ALA A 249 2.26 12.83 32.35
N ASP A 250 1.81 12.76 31.10
CA ASP A 250 1.01 13.82 30.46
C ASP A 250 0.22 13.25 29.27
N LEU A 251 -1.10 13.13 29.43
CA LEU A 251 -2.01 12.63 28.40
C LEU A 251 -2.00 13.51 27.14
N SER A 252 -1.93 14.83 27.31
CA SER A 252 -2.00 15.79 26.21
C SER A 252 -0.72 15.77 25.37
N ALA A 253 0.44 15.70 26.04
CA ALA A 253 1.73 15.53 25.39
C ALA A 253 1.83 14.16 24.71
N ALA A 254 1.37 13.08 25.35
CA ALA A 254 1.35 11.75 24.75
C ALA A 254 0.43 11.69 23.51
N ALA A 255 -0.74 12.33 23.55
CA ALA A 255 -1.64 12.42 22.40
C ALA A 255 -0.98 13.18 21.22
N SER A 256 -0.39 14.34 21.52
CA SER A 256 0.30 15.17 20.53
C SER A 256 1.52 14.46 19.93
N ALA A 257 2.30 13.79 20.78
CA ALA A 257 3.46 13.01 20.35
C ALA A 257 3.06 11.76 19.53
N THR A 258 1.93 11.13 19.87
CA THR A 258 1.36 10.04 19.05
C THR A 258 0.93 10.55 17.69
N LEU A 259 0.26 11.71 17.63
CA LEU A 259 -0.09 12.34 16.36
C LEU A 259 1.15 12.66 15.54
N LEU A 260 2.17 13.27 16.13
CA LEU A 260 3.42 13.59 15.45
C LEU A 260 4.12 12.32 14.92
N ALA A 261 4.20 11.27 15.74
CA ALA A 261 4.81 10.00 15.35
C ALA A 261 4.07 9.35 14.18
N PHE A 262 2.73 9.33 14.23
CA PHE A 262 1.93 8.68 13.21
C PHE A 262 1.81 9.54 11.95
N GLN A 263 1.80 10.87 12.06
CA GLN A 263 1.95 11.79 10.94
C GLN A 263 3.29 11.59 10.23
N GLY A 264 4.38 11.44 10.99
CA GLY A 264 5.69 11.11 10.42
C GLY A 264 5.70 9.75 9.69
N ALA A 265 4.83 8.82 10.09
CA ALA A 265 4.67 7.52 9.44
C ALA A 265 3.73 7.54 8.24
N LEU A 266 3.11 8.69 7.90
CA LEU A 266 2.17 8.80 6.78
C LEU A 266 2.82 8.45 5.45
N GLY A 267 4.08 8.81 5.20
CA GLY A 267 4.77 8.40 3.97
C GLY A 267 4.83 6.87 3.77
N VAL A 268 4.81 6.08 4.86
CA VAL A 268 4.70 4.61 4.79
C VAL A 268 3.25 4.18 4.60
N ALA A 269 2.30 4.86 5.27
CA ALA A 269 0.87 4.64 5.08
C ALA A 269 0.43 4.92 3.64
N ASP A 270 0.99 5.95 2.99
CA ASP A 270 0.71 6.34 1.61
C ASP A 270 1.01 5.21 0.64
N LEU A 271 2.17 4.57 0.80
CA LEU A 271 2.56 3.37 0.04
C LEU A 271 1.58 2.21 0.28
N VAL A 272 1.05 2.07 1.50
CA VAL A 272 0.04 1.07 1.83
C VAL A 272 -1.27 1.37 1.13
N TRP A 273 -1.75 2.60 1.20
CA TRP A 273 -2.98 3.00 0.53
C TRP A 273 -2.87 2.84 -0.99
N MET A 274 -1.71 3.19 -1.56
CA MET A 274 -1.38 2.92 -2.96
C MET A 274 -1.45 1.42 -3.26
N TRP A 275 -0.90 0.58 -2.41
CA TRP A 275 -0.99 -0.87 -2.58
C TRP A 275 -2.42 -1.43 -2.41
N LEU A 276 -3.20 -0.91 -1.45
CA LEU A 276 -4.58 -1.31 -1.21
C LEU A 276 -5.50 -0.91 -2.35
N GLY A 277 -5.35 0.29 -2.88
CA GLY A 277 -6.10 0.76 -4.05
C GLY A 277 -5.77 -0.05 -5.31
N ALA A 278 -4.48 -0.34 -5.53
CA ALA A 278 -4.04 -1.25 -6.59
C ALA A 278 -4.67 -2.64 -6.43
N GLY A 279 -4.65 -3.18 -5.20
CA GLY A 279 -5.27 -4.44 -4.85
C GLY A 279 -6.76 -4.43 -5.18
N LEU A 280 -7.50 -3.44 -4.70
CA LEU A 280 -8.94 -3.31 -4.96
C LEU A 280 -9.25 -3.31 -6.47
N PHE A 281 -8.48 -2.57 -7.26
CA PHE A 281 -8.69 -2.48 -8.71
C PHE A 281 -8.42 -3.82 -9.42
N VAL A 282 -7.31 -4.50 -9.09
CA VAL A 282 -7.02 -5.84 -9.62
C VAL A 282 -8.10 -6.84 -9.18
N GLY A 283 -8.59 -6.70 -7.94
CA GLY A 283 -9.68 -7.51 -7.41
C GLY A 283 -10.99 -7.36 -8.15
N ALA A 284 -11.35 -6.15 -8.53
CA ALA A 284 -12.51 -5.93 -9.39
C ALA A 284 -12.35 -6.57 -10.77
N LEU A 285 -11.16 -6.45 -11.34
CA LEU A 285 -10.86 -7.04 -12.64
C LEU A 285 -11.01 -8.57 -12.60
N ASP A 286 -10.45 -9.23 -11.58
CA ASP A 286 -10.56 -10.68 -11.43
C ASP A 286 -11.96 -11.12 -11.00
N LEU A 287 -12.67 -10.35 -10.17
CA LEU A 287 -14.07 -10.59 -9.82
C LEU A 287 -14.96 -10.54 -11.06
N GLY A 288 -14.77 -9.55 -11.94
CA GLY A 288 -15.54 -9.43 -13.19
C GLY A 288 -15.26 -10.57 -14.16
N ARG A 289 -14.00 -11.03 -14.25
CA ARG A 289 -13.63 -12.23 -15.02
C ARG A 289 -14.29 -13.48 -14.44
N TRP A 290 -14.24 -13.63 -13.12
CA TRP A 290 -14.84 -14.77 -12.41
C TRP A 290 -16.35 -14.81 -12.61
N LEU A 291 -17.06 -13.70 -12.38
CA LEU A 291 -18.52 -13.60 -12.60
C LEU A 291 -18.92 -14.02 -14.02
N SER A 292 -18.11 -13.66 -15.01
CA SER A 292 -18.34 -14.03 -16.41
C SER A 292 -18.15 -15.52 -16.67
N ARG A 293 -17.16 -16.15 -16.01
CA ARG A 293 -16.92 -17.60 -16.13
C ARG A 293 -17.97 -18.41 -15.38
N GLU A 294 -18.34 -17.97 -14.18
CA GLU A 294 -19.30 -18.69 -13.34
C GLU A 294 -20.72 -18.60 -13.87
N SER A 295 -21.15 -17.41 -14.35
CA SER A 295 -22.47 -17.23 -14.96
C SER A 295 -22.71 -18.21 -16.13
N ARG A 296 -21.65 -18.64 -16.82
CA ARG A 296 -21.69 -19.59 -17.94
C ARG A 296 -21.69 -21.07 -17.52
N ARG A 297 -21.34 -21.39 -16.27
CA ARG A 297 -21.56 -22.74 -15.72
C ARG A 297 -23.03 -22.97 -15.41
N VAL A 298 -23.76 -21.89 -15.14
CA VAL A 298 -25.18 -21.90 -14.79
C VAL A 298 -26.08 -21.67 -16.01
N LEU A 299 -25.62 -20.87 -16.97
CA LEU A 299 -26.38 -20.51 -18.17
C LEU A 299 -25.86 -21.23 -19.41
N PRO A 300 -26.72 -21.57 -20.38
CA PRO A 300 -26.29 -22.06 -21.68
C PRO A 300 -25.26 -21.13 -22.32
N SER A 301 -24.27 -21.68 -23.03
CA SER A 301 -23.18 -20.92 -23.67
C SER A 301 -23.66 -19.89 -24.70
N SER A 302 -24.85 -20.09 -25.26
CA SER A 302 -25.56 -19.11 -26.11
C SER A 302 -26.09 -17.92 -25.30
N ALA A 303 -26.66 -18.16 -24.11
CA ALA A 303 -27.20 -17.11 -23.25
C ALA A 303 -26.09 -16.27 -22.62
N GLY A 304 -24.99 -16.89 -22.16
CA GLY A 304 -23.86 -16.18 -21.54
C GLY A 304 -23.13 -15.22 -22.48
N ARG A 305 -23.14 -15.48 -23.79
CA ARG A 305 -22.58 -14.58 -24.82
C ARG A 305 -23.37 -13.29 -24.99
N TRP A 306 -24.68 -13.30 -24.71
CA TRP A 306 -25.56 -12.15 -24.87
C TRP A 306 -25.89 -11.47 -23.54
N LEU A 307 -25.93 -12.21 -22.43
CA LEU A 307 -26.26 -11.69 -21.12
C LEU A 307 -25.22 -10.65 -20.64
N ILE A 308 -23.92 -10.92 -20.85
CA ILE A 308 -22.85 -10.02 -20.41
C ILE A 308 -22.93 -8.67 -21.17
N PRO A 309 -22.96 -8.63 -22.52
CA PRO A 309 -23.20 -7.39 -23.26
C PRO A 309 -24.54 -6.72 -22.92
N ALA A 310 -25.61 -7.49 -22.71
CA ALA A 310 -26.90 -6.93 -22.30
C ALA A 310 -26.83 -6.27 -20.92
N THR A 311 -25.99 -6.78 -20.01
CA THR A 311 -25.75 -6.17 -18.71
C THR A 311 -25.03 -4.83 -18.87
N TRP A 312 -24.01 -4.76 -19.72
CA TRP A 312 -23.33 -3.49 -20.04
C TRP A 312 -24.28 -2.48 -20.67
N LEU A 313 -25.14 -2.92 -21.59
CA LEU A 313 -26.16 -2.07 -22.22
C LEU A 313 -27.21 -1.61 -21.21
N GLY A 314 -27.65 -2.49 -20.30
CA GLY A 314 -28.58 -2.16 -19.24
C GLY A 314 -28.02 -1.14 -18.26
N VAL A 315 -26.75 -1.29 -17.87
CA VAL A 315 -26.07 -0.30 -17.02
C VAL A 315 -25.83 1.01 -17.77
N ALA A 316 -25.45 0.98 -19.05
CA ALA A 316 -25.35 2.18 -19.87
C ALA A 316 -26.71 2.92 -19.94
N ALA A 317 -27.80 2.21 -20.21
CA ALA A 317 -29.13 2.78 -20.25
C ALA A 317 -29.55 3.36 -18.88
N PHE A 318 -29.25 2.65 -17.79
CA PHE A 318 -29.49 3.13 -16.43
C PHE A 318 -28.68 4.40 -16.13
N SER A 319 -27.37 4.40 -16.40
CA SER A 319 -26.50 5.57 -16.20
C SER A 319 -27.02 6.79 -16.96
N TRP A 320 -27.42 6.60 -18.22
CA TRP A 320 -28.01 7.65 -19.03
C TRP A 320 -29.34 8.16 -18.44
N LEU A 321 -30.25 7.25 -18.06
CA LEU A 321 -31.52 7.60 -17.43
C LEU A 321 -31.38 8.30 -16.08
N ALA A 322 -30.33 7.97 -15.32
CA ALA A 322 -30.12 8.50 -13.99
C ALA A 322 -29.41 9.87 -13.99
N THR A 323 -28.52 10.14 -14.95
CA THR A 323 -27.55 11.26 -14.84
C THR A 323 -27.52 12.23 -16.03
N TYR A 324 -28.16 11.90 -17.16
CA TYR A 324 -28.17 12.78 -18.34
C TYR A 324 -29.51 13.49 -18.51
N PRO A 325 -29.54 14.63 -19.26
CA PRO A 325 -30.78 15.31 -19.60
C PRO A 325 -31.75 14.38 -20.34
N LEU A 326 -32.97 14.27 -19.82
CA LEU A 326 -34.01 13.41 -20.39
C LEU A 326 -35.09 14.18 -21.13
N PRO A 327 -35.65 13.61 -22.21
CA PRO A 327 -36.88 14.10 -22.82
C PRO A 327 -38.03 14.11 -21.79
N GLY A 328 -38.95 15.08 -21.87
CA GLY A 328 -39.97 15.33 -20.84
C GLY A 328 -40.81 14.11 -20.43
N ARG A 329 -41.13 13.21 -21.37
CA ARG A 329 -41.88 11.96 -21.05
C ARG A 329 -41.09 10.99 -20.17
N LEU A 330 -39.78 10.90 -20.36
CA LEU A 330 -38.90 10.03 -19.56
C LEU A 330 -38.59 10.65 -18.19
N VAL A 331 -38.58 11.98 -18.07
CA VAL A 331 -38.50 12.68 -16.78
C VAL A 331 -39.70 12.36 -15.89
N VAL A 332 -40.91 12.41 -16.45
CA VAL A 332 -42.13 12.05 -15.70
C VAL A 332 -42.09 10.60 -15.25
N PHE A 333 -41.65 9.69 -16.13
CA PHE A 333 -41.48 8.28 -15.79
C PHE A 333 -40.42 8.06 -14.70
N SER A 334 -39.25 8.69 -14.80
CA SER A 334 -38.17 8.55 -13.81
C SER A 334 -38.56 9.10 -12.45
N TYR A 335 -39.35 10.18 -12.41
CA TYR A 335 -39.94 10.71 -11.19
C TYR A 335 -40.99 9.76 -10.59
N GLN A 336 -41.91 9.22 -11.41
CA GLN A 336 -42.96 8.30 -10.95
C GLN A 336 -42.43 6.98 -10.38
N VAL A 337 -41.33 6.46 -10.92
CA VAL A 337 -40.67 5.24 -10.43
C VAL A 337 -39.76 5.53 -9.22
N GLY A 338 -39.60 6.80 -8.84
CA GLY A 338 -38.75 7.23 -7.72
C GLY A 338 -37.25 7.24 -8.03
N LEU A 339 -36.86 7.05 -9.29
CA LEU A 339 -35.46 7.09 -9.72
C LEU A 339 -34.88 8.49 -9.48
N HIS A 340 -35.61 9.55 -9.82
CA HIS A 340 -35.12 10.91 -9.65
C HIS A 340 -34.89 11.27 -8.17
N THR A 341 -35.84 10.91 -7.30
CA THR A 341 -35.71 11.09 -5.84
C THR A 341 -34.59 10.25 -5.24
N TRP A 342 -34.31 9.07 -5.80
CA TRP A 342 -33.18 8.25 -5.34
C TRP A 342 -31.84 8.85 -5.79
N VAL A 343 -31.73 9.32 -7.04
CA VAL A 343 -30.51 9.98 -7.55
C VAL A 343 -30.16 11.20 -6.69
N THR A 344 -31.15 11.95 -6.20
CA THR A 344 -30.89 13.11 -5.31
C THR A 344 -30.33 12.73 -3.93
N THR A 345 -30.39 11.45 -3.52
CA THR A 345 -29.75 11.00 -2.28
C THR A 345 -28.31 10.53 -2.49
N TRP A 346 -27.80 10.53 -3.73
CA TRP A 346 -26.45 10.06 -4.01
C TRP A 346 -25.41 11.10 -3.62
N SER A 347 -24.22 10.63 -3.21
CA SER A 347 -23.07 11.53 -3.10
C SER A 347 -22.71 12.08 -4.49
N GLN A 348 -22.14 13.27 -4.54
CA GLN A 348 -21.66 13.86 -5.79
C GLN A 348 -20.69 12.93 -6.52
N ALA A 349 -19.83 12.23 -5.76
CA ALA A 349 -18.91 11.26 -6.33
C ALA A 349 -19.64 10.05 -6.93
N GLY A 350 -20.64 9.51 -6.23
CA GLY A 350 -21.48 8.42 -6.74
C GLY A 350 -22.24 8.82 -8.00
N TYR A 351 -22.76 10.05 -8.05
CA TYR A 351 -23.42 10.60 -9.23
C TYR A 351 -22.50 10.62 -10.45
N PHE A 352 -21.31 11.25 -10.33
CA PHE A 352 -20.40 11.36 -11.46
C PHE A 352 -19.73 10.02 -11.84
N ALA A 353 -19.52 9.12 -10.88
CA ALA A 353 -19.06 7.77 -11.17
C ALA A 353 -20.08 7.00 -12.03
N VAL A 354 -21.37 7.09 -11.71
CA VAL A 354 -22.43 6.47 -12.52
C VAL A 354 -22.57 7.16 -13.88
N HIS A 355 -22.43 8.48 -13.93
CA HIS A 355 -22.42 9.25 -15.17
C HIS A 355 -21.32 8.78 -16.12
N ASP A 356 -20.08 8.67 -15.64
CA ASP A 356 -18.94 8.28 -16.47
C ASP A 356 -18.89 6.77 -16.78
N GLN A 357 -19.51 5.94 -15.94
CA GLN A 357 -19.66 4.50 -16.19
C GLN A 357 -20.47 4.22 -17.48
N LEU A 358 -21.26 5.18 -17.95
CA LEU A 358 -21.88 5.14 -19.28
C LEU A 358 -20.80 4.94 -20.37
N TRP A 359 -19.77 5.78 -20.37
CA TRP A 359 -18.71 5.76 -21.38
C TRP A 359 -17.84 4.52 -21.27
N ALA A 360 -17.56 4.07 -20.04
CA ALA A 360 -16.92 2.77 -19.84
C ALA A 360 -17.75 1.67 -20.50
N SER A 361 -19.05 1.60 -20.22
CA SER A 361 -19.97 0.60 -20.81
C SER A 361 -20.01 0.67 -22.34
N VAL A 362 -20.08 1.87 -22.92
CA VAL A 362 -20.03 2.08 -24.39
C VAL A 362 -18.71 1.57 -24.96
N ALA A 363 -17.58 1.86 -24.33
CA ALA A 363 -16.26 1.41 -24.79
C ALA A 363 -16.16 -0.12 -24.80
N VAL A 364 -16.67 -0.80 -23.78
CA VAL A 364 -16.62 -2.27 -23.70
C VAL A 364 -17.55 -2.91 -24.73
N ILE A 365 -18.72 -2.32 -24.97
CA ILE A 365 -19.65 -2.74 -26.03
C ILE A 365 -18.99 -2.57 -27.40
N ALA A 366 -18.38 -1.41 -27.67
CA ALA A 366 -17.66 -1.17 -28.93
C ALA A 366 -16.50 -2.16 -29.12
N ALA A 367 -15.70 -2.42 -28.08
CA ALA A 367 -14.64 -3.41 -28.12
C ALA A 367 -15.17 -4.83 -28.40
N ALA A 368 -16.29 -5.21 -27.76
CA ALA A 368 -16.94 -6.50 -28.01
C ALA A 368 -17.48 -6.61 -29.44
N LEU A 369 -18.06 -5.54 -29.99
CA LEU A 369 -18.52 -5.49 -31.39
C LEU A 369 -17.35 -5.61 -32.37
N VAL A 370 -16.21 -4.95 -32.11
CA VAL A 370 -15.00 -5.09 -32.92
C VAL A 370 -14.44 -6.51 -32.86
N LEU A 371 -14.43 -7.14 -31.67
CA LEU A 371 -14.03 -8.54 -31.53
C LEU A 371 -14.99 -9.47 -32.27
N LEU A 372 -16.29 -9.17 -32.24
CA LEU A 372 -17.33 -9.96 -32.93
C LEU A 372 -17.15 -9.85 -34.44
N ALA A 373 -16.98 -8.64 -34.96
CA ALA A 373 -16.73 -8.38 -36.38
C ALA A 373 -15.44 -9.05 -36.89
N ARG A 374 -14.43 -9.19 -36.02
CA ARG A 374 -13.17 -9.89 -36.34
C ARG A 374 -13.21 -11.41 -36.12
N GLY A 375 -14.35 -11.97 -35.70
CA GLY A 375 -14.48 -13.40 -35.37
C GLY A 375 -13.62 -13.84 -34.18
N ARG A 376 -13.18 -12.92 -33.32
CA ARG A 376 -12.28 -13.16 -32.18
C ARG A 376 -12.97 -13.06 -30.82
N THR A 377 -14.30 -13.17 -30.77
CA THR A 377 -15.05 -13.25 -29.50
C THR A 377 -14.85 -14.61 -28.85
N SER A 378 -13.75 -14.74 -28.11
CA SER A 378 -13.55 -15.87 -27.20
C SER A 378 -14.21 -15.59 -25.85
N ASP A 379 -14.44 -16.68 -25.13
CA ASP A 379 -15.02 -16.65 -23.79
C ASP A 379 -14.13 -15.88 -22.80
N ASP A 380 -12.81 -16.07 -22.92
CA ASP A 380 -11.83 -15.34 -22.15
C ASP A 380 -11.79 -13.85 -22.51
N ALA A 381 -12.00 -13.48 -23.78
CA ALA A 381 -12.06 -12.08 -24.19
C ALA A 381 -13.27 -11.36 -23.59
N LEU A 382 -14.44 -12.01 -23.55
CA LEU A 382 -15.63 -11.44 -22.92
C LEU A 382 -15.50 -11.36 -21.40
N ALA A 383 -14.91 -12.37 -20.76
CA ALA A 383 -14.62 -12.33 -19.33
C ALA A 383 -13.62 -11.23 -18.98
N MET A 384 -12.60 -11.03 -19.82
CA MET A 384 -11.62 -9.95 -19.70
C MET A 384 -12.28 -8.57 -19.80
N LEU A 385 -13.10 -8.37 -20.83
CA LEU A 385 -13.85 -7.13 -21.04
C LEU A 385 -14.76 -6.82 -19.84
N ASN A 386 -15.43 -7.82 -19.28
CA ASN A 386 -16.24 -7.64 -18.08
C ASN A 386 -15.41 -7.29 -16.83
N GLY A 387 -14.21 -7.88 -16.70
CA GLY A 387 -13.23 -7.50 -15.67
C GLY A 387 -12.82 -6.04 -15.78
N LEU A 388 -12.43 -5.60 -16.98
CA LEU A 388 -12.07 -4.21 -17.25
C LEU A 388 -13.25 -3.25 -16.99
N TRP A 389 -14.47 -3.66 -17.36
CA TRP A 389 -15.69 -2.89 -17.11
C TRP A 389 -15.96 -2.67 -15.62
N LEU A 390 -15.79 -3.72 -14.80
CA LEU A 390 -15.99 -3.64 -13.34
C LEU A 390 -14.86 -2.86 -12.66
N ALA A 391 -13.61 -3.04 -13.10
CA ALA A 391 -12.47 -2.28 -12.61
C ALA A 391 -12.58 -0.79 -12.95
N ALA A 392 -13.09 -0.46 -14.14
CA ALA A 392 -13.38 0.93 -14.53
C ALA A 392 -14.39 1.58 -13.58
N ALA A 393 -15.44 0.86 -13.16
CA ALA A 393 -16.42 1.38 -12.20
C ALA A 393 -15.77 1.76 -10.85
N ILE A 394 -14.87 0.91 -10.34
CA ILE A 394 -14.11 1.20 -9.12
C ILE A 394 -13.14 2.37 -9.32
N GLY A 395 -12.44 2.41 -10.47
CA GLY A 395 -11.52 3.48 -10.81
C GLY A 395 -12.22 4.84 -10.91
N LEU A 396 -13.40 4.90 -11.54
CA LEU A 396 -14.21 6.12 -11.68
C LEU A 396 -14.76 6.59 -10.34
N LEU A 397 -15.24 5.67 -9.48
CA LEU A 397 -15.65 6.01 -8.13
C LEU A 397 -14.50 6.59 -7.32
N GLY A 398 -13.32 5.95 -7.35
CA GLY A 398 -12.12 6.44 -6.68
C GLY A 398 -11.65 7.79 -7.20
N TYR A 399 -11.73 8.03 -8.51
CA TYR A 399 -11.41 9.32 -9.12
C TYR A 399 -12.31 10.44 -8.59
N HIS A 400 -13.64 10.26 -8.67
CA HIS A 400 -14.58 11.30 -8.26
C HIS A 400 -14.62 11.53 -6.76
N GLU A 401 -14.43 10.48 -5.95
CA GLU A 401 -14.24 10.61 -4.50
C GLU A 401 -12.98 11.42 -4.20
N SER A 402 -11.86 11.12 -4.87
CA SER A 402 -10.61 11.86 -4.67
C SER A 402 -10.75 13.32 -5.10
N MET A 403 -11.30 13.59 -6.29
CA MET A 403 -11.38 14.96 -6.83
C MET A 403 -12.37 15.84 -6.07
N ASN A 404 -13.49 15.30 -5.59
CA ASN A 404 -14.43 16.07 -4.77
C ASN A 404 -13.80 16.54 -3.45
N VAL A 405 -12.94 15.70 -2.85
CA VAL A 405 -12.17 16.09 -1.65
C VAL A 405 -11.26 17.29 -1.95
N PHE A 406 -10.64 17.37 -3.14
CA PHE A 406 -9.77 18.50 -3.51
C PHE A 406 -10.51 19.80 -3.83
N VAL A 407 -11.69 19.71 -4.45
CA VAL A 407 -12.50 20.89 -4.80
C VAL A 407 -13.07 21.54 -3.53
N ASP A 408 -13.47 20.73 -2.56
CA ASP A 408 -14.07 21.18 -1.30
C ASP A 408 -13.03 21.59 -0.24
N LEU A 409 -11.72 21.51 -0.49
CA LEU A 409 -10.69 22.04 0.43
C LEU A 409 -10.81 23.55 0.68
N LYS A 410 -11.56 24.28 -0.16
CA LYS A 410 -11.93 25.68 0.06
C LYS A 410 -13.18 25.86 0.92
N ALA A 411 -13.94 24.80 1.21
CA ALA A 411 -15.20 24.81 1.94
C ALA A 411 -15.27 23.65 2.97
N GLU A 412 -14.82 23.95 4.19
CA GLU A 412 -15.06 23.22 5.44
C GLU A 412 -14.51 21.78 5.58
N ALA A 413 -13.57 21.64 6.51
CA ALA A 413 -12.99 20.40 7.04
C ALA A 413 -13.98 19.46 7.79
N ALA A 414 -15.29 19.66 7.64
CA ALA A 414 -16.33 19.07 8.50
C ALA A 414 -17.14 17.94 7.84
N ARG A 415 -16.77 17.45 6.65
CA ARG A 415 -17.56 16.39 6.00
C ARG A 415 -17.32 15.00 6.62
N PRO A 416 -18.39 14.18 6.73
CA PRO A 416 -18.28 12.77 7.10
C PRO A 416 -17.26 12.05 6.21
N LEU A 417 -16.47 11.16 6.80
CA LEU A 417 -15.64 10.21 6.03
C LEU A 417 -16.50 9.51 4.98
N SER A 418 -16.09 9.58 3.71
CA SER A 418 -16.82 8.95 2.62
C SER A 418 -16.72 7.43 2.71
N LEU A 419 -17.60 6.72 1.99
CA LEU A 419 -17.63 5.25 1.97
C LEU A 419 -16.34 4.66 1.35
N TRP A 420 -15.57 5.46 0.62
CA TRP A 420 -14.41 5.04 -0.16
C TRP A 420 -13.21 4.56 0.68
N PRO A 421 -12.67 5.29 1.68
CA PRO A 421 -11.62 4.76 2.55
C PRO A 421 -11.99 3.44 3.22
N ALA A 422 -13.24 3.30 3.69
CA ALA A 422 -13.71 2.04 4.27
C ALA A 422 -13.76 0.91 3.23
N PHE A 423 -14.20 1.22 2.01
CA PHE A 423 -14.25 0.27 0.91
C PHE A 423 -12.86 -0.16 0.42
N VAL A 424 -11.90 0.77 0.34
CA VAL A 424 -10.50 0.47 0.01
C VAL A 424 -9.82 -0.31 1.13
N LEU A 425 -10.04 0.07 2.38
CA LEU A 425 -9.44 -0.63 3.52
C LEU A 425 -9.96 -2.06 3.58
N VAL A 426 -11.28 -2.27 3.55
CA VAL A 426 -11.88 -3.61 3.62
C VAL A 426 -11.61 -4.40 2.33
N GLY A 427 -11.93 -3.85 1.16
CA GLY A 427 -11.78 -4.53 -0.12
C GLY A 427 -10.32 -4.76 -0.51
N GLY A 428 -9.46 -3.77 -0.32
CA GLY A 428 -8.03 -3.85 -0.58
C GLY A 428 -7.30 -4.79 0.38
N LEU A 429 -7.63 -4.80 1.68
CA LEU A 429 -7.04 -5.77 2.62
C LEU A 429 -7.48 -7.19 2.30
N LEU A 430 -8.78 -7.41 2.08
CA LEU A 430 -9.30 -8.73 1.75
C LEU A 430 -8.67 -9.28 0.46
N TRP A 431 -8.50 -8.43 -0.56
CA TRP A 431 -7.93 -8.82 -1.83
C TRP A 431 -6.41 -9.04 -1.78
N SER A 432 -5.70 -8.18 -1.05
CA SER A 432 -4.25 -8.25 -0.96
C SER A 432 -3.74 -9.43 -0.14
N ILE A 433 -4.55 -9.86 0.85
CA ILE A 433 -4.41 -11.16 1.50
C ILE A 433 -4.74 -12.30 0.51
N GLY A 434 -5.65 -12.05 -0.45
CA GLY A 434 -6.14 -12.95 -1.50
C GLY A 434 -5.16 -13.32 -2.64
N ILE A 435 -4.28 -12.43 -3.09
CA ILE A 435 -3.49 -12.63 -4.33
C ILE A 435 -2.37 -13.68 -4.23
N ARG A 436 -1.85 -13.99 -3.04
CA ARG A 436 -0.75 -14.98 -2.92
C ARG A 436 -1.28 -16.42 -2.90
N GLN A 437 -1.75 -16.88 -4.07
CA GLN A 437 -2.48 -18.15 -4.26
C GLN A 437 -1.65 -19.45 -4.11
N ALA A 438 -0.33 -19.41 -3.87
CA ALA A 438 0.48 -20.64 -3.89
C ALA A 438 1.46 -20.84 -2.72
N SER A 439 1.61 -19.87 -1.80
CA SER A 439 2.75 -19.93 -0.86
C SER A 439 2.46 -19.71 0.61
N TRP A 440 1.27 -19.28 1.08
CA TRP A 440 1.08 -18.99 2.52
C TRP A 440 1.30 -20.20 3.44
N ALA A 441 1.00 -21.41 2.98
CA ALA A 441 1.31 -22.64 3.72
C ALA A 441 2.82 -22.96 3.75
N ALA A 442 3.60 -22.40 2.83
CA ALA A 442 5.05 -22.53 2.71
C ALA A 442 5.83 -21.26 3.15
N VAL A 443 5.14 -20.18 3.51
CA VAL A 443 5.74 -18.93 3.97
C VAL A 443 6.31 -19.17 5.36
N ALA A 444 7.61 -18.91 5.52
CA ALA A 444 8.25 -19.01 6.81
C ALA A 444 7.54 -18.10 7.82
N GLU A 445 7.26 -18.63 9.01
CA GLU A 445 6.57 -17.96 10.13
C GLU A 445 7.02 -16.50 10.43
N PRO A 446 8.32 -16.10 10.29
CA PRO A 446 8.72 -14.69 10.45
C PRO A 446 8.02 -13.71 9.49
N HIS A 447 7.78 -14.13 8.25
CA HIS A 447 7.16 -13.26 7.24
C HIS A 447 5.68 -13.06 7.53
N LEU A 448 4.99 -14.08 8.06
CA LEU A 448 3.61 -13.97 8.50
C LEU A 448 3.50 -12.99 9.68
N HIS A 449 4.36 -13.11 10.69
CA HIS A 449 4.41 -12.16 11.80
C HIS A 449 4.75 -10.74 11.32
N GLY A 450 5.68 -10.59 10.37
CA GLY A 450 5.99 -9.30 9.76
C GLY A 450 4.79 -8.65 9.06
N LEU A 451 3.98 -9.44 8.34
CA LEU A 451 2.74 -8.93 7.75
C LEU A 451 1.72 -8.52 8.82
N LEU A 452 1.50 -9.36 9.84
CA LEU A 452 0.56 -9.03 10.94
C LEU A 452 0.99 -7.76 11.67
N ALA A 453 2.30 -7.60 11.92
CA ALA A 453 2.87 -6.39 12.49
C ALA A 453 2.51 -5.16 11.67
N PHE A 454 2.78 -5.22 10.37
CA PHE A 454 2.52 -4.14 9.43
C PHE A 454 1.05 -3.75 9.40
N LEU A 455 0.15 -4.73 9.27
CA LEU A 455 -1.30 -4.48 9.25
C LEU A 455 -1.79 -3.82 10.54
N LEU A 456 -1.33 -4.29 11.71
CA LEU A 456 -1.70 -3.71 13.00
C LEU A 456 -1.18 -2.28 13.18
N MET A 457 0.05 -1.99 12.74
CA MET A 457 0.59 -0.63 12.78
C MET A 457 -0.18 0.31 11.85
N MET A 458 -0.58 -0.15 10.66
CA MET A 458 -1.40 0.65 9.74
C MET A 458 -2.81 0.90 10.29
N LEU A 459 -3.42 -0.09 10.94
CA LEU A 459 -4.70 0.09 11.64
C LEU A 459 -4.55 1.10 12.80
N ALA A 460 -3.45 1.04 13.56
CA ALA A 460 -3.18 2.01 14.63
C ALA A 460 -3.06 3.45 14.12
N VAL A 461 -2.25 3.66 13.07
CA VAL A 461 -2.10 4.96 12.40
C VAL A 461 -3.45 5.45 11.89
N SER A 462 -4.22 4.57 11.24
CA SER A 462 -5.55 4.90 10.73
C SER A 462 -6.48 5.35 11.85
N VAL A 463 -6.62 4.56 12.92
CA VAL A 463 -7.52 4.86 14.05
C VAL A 463 -7.25 6.22 14.66
N VAL A 464 -5.98 6.53 14.97
CA VAL A 464 -5.62 7.76 15.69
C VAL A 464 -5.76 8.99 14.80
N ILE A 465 -5.25 8.93 13.57
CA ILE A 465 -5.28 10.12 12.70
C ILE A 465 -6.71 10.36 12.18
N LEU A 466 -7.51 9.30 11.92
CA LEU A 466 -8.93 9.44 11.56
C LEU A 466 -9.72 10.07 12.71
N ALA A 467 -9.47 9.63 13.95
CA ALA A 467 -10.13 10.20 15.12
C ALA A 467 -9.71 11.65 15.39
N ALA A 468 -8.49 12.05 14.98
CA ALA A 468 -8.03 13.43 15.07
C ALA A 468 -8.74 14.36 14.07
N GLY A 469 -9.47 13.81 13.10
CA GLY A 469 -10.14 14.59 12.05
C GLY A 469 -9.16 15.30 11.11
N SER A 470 -7.92 14.80 10.98
CA SER A 470 -6.91 15.46 10.16
C SER A 470 -7.35 15.51 8.69
N PRO A 471 -7.54 16.71 8.10
CA PRO A 471 -7.94 16.85 6.70
C PRO A 471 -6.87 16.27 5.75
N GLN A 472 -5.59 16.37 6.13
CA GLN A 472 -4.48 15.76 5.41
C GLN A 472 -4.71 14.27 5.19
N LEU A 473 -5.24 13.58 6.20
CA LEU A 473 -5.46 12.15 6.11
C LEU A 473 -6.57 11.74 5.14
N ILE A 474 -7.67 12.51 5.09
CA ILE A 474 -8.77 12.24 4.16
C ILE A 474 -8.29 12.42 2.71
N ILE A 475 -7.49 13.47 2.48
CA ILE A 475 -6.83 13.72 1.20
C ILE A 475 -5.88 12.57 0.87
N GLU A 476 -4.99 12.19 1.79
CA GLU A 476 -4.00 11.14 1.59
C GLU A 476 -4.67 9.77 1.32
N TYR A 477 -5.71 9.39 2.08
CA TYR A 477 -6.36 8.08 1.92
C TYR A 477 -7.14 7.95 0.62
N THR A 478 -7.85 9.01 0.21
CA THR A 478 -8.58 9.02 -1.06
C THR A 478 -7.60 9.10 -2.22
N LEU A 479 -6.62 10.00 -2.14
CA LEU A 479 -5.67 10.24 -3.21
C LEU A 479 -4.69 9.10 -3.43
N TYR A 480 -4.00 8.62 -2.39
CA TYR A 480 -2.99 7.59 -2.56
C TYR A 480 -3.60 6.26 -2.95
N SER A 481 -4.81 5.94 -2.46
CA SER A 481 -5.53 4.76 -2.95
C SER A 481 -5.87 4.86 -4.44
N PHE A 482 -6.34 6.02 -4.90
CA PHE A 482 -6.56 6.25 -6.32
C PHE A 482 -5.25 6.23 -7.15
N GLN A 483 -4.17 6.77 -6.62
CA GLN A 483 -2.84 6.65 -7.23
C GLN A 483 -2.37 5.21 -7.30
N GLY A 484 -2.73 4.40 -6.32
CA GLY A 484 -2.60 2.95 -6.36
C GLY A 484 -3.24 2.33 -7.57
N VAL A 485 -4.47 2.73 -7.87
CA VAL A 485 -5.18 2.32 -9.08
C VAL A 485 -4.41 2.75 -10.32
N LEU A 486 -4.00 4.02 -10.42
CA LEU A 486 -3.35 4.57 -11.60
C LEU A 486 -1.96 3.99 -11.87
N PHE A 487 -1.09 3.99 -10.86
CA PHE A 487 0.33 3.70 -11.00
C PHE A 487 0.69 2.24 -10.75
N LEU A 488 -0.18 1.44 -10.12
CA LEU A 488 0.08 0.03 -9.89
C LEU A 488 -1.03 -0.86 -10.48
N GLY A 489 -2.29 -0.54 -10.21
CA GLY A 489 -3.45 -1.31 -10.66
C GLY A 489 -3.56 -1.44 -12.18
N ILE A 490 -3.54 -0.31 -12.89
CA ILE A 490 -3.61 -0.28 -14.37
C ILE A 490 -2.41 -0.99 -15.01
N PRO A 491 -1.15 -0.73 -14.60
CA PRO A 491 0.01 -1.46 -15.11
C PRO A 491 -0.07 -2.97 -14.86
N VAL A 492 -0.53 -3.40 -13.69
CA VAL A 492 -0.73 -4.83 -13.39
C VAL A 492 -1.83 -5.43 -14.27
N ALA A 493 -2.94 -4.71 -14.50
CA ALA A 493 -3.99 -5.12 -15.41
C ALA A 493 -3.47 -5.26 -16.85
N ALA A 494 -2.69 -4.30 -17.33
CA ALA A 494 -2.01 -4.35 -18.63
C ALA A 494 -1.04 -5.52 -18.72
N TYR A 495 -0.29 -5.79 -17.66
CA TYR A 495 0.63 -6.92 -17.60
C TYR A 495 -0.11 -8.26 -17.63
N ALA A 496 -1.23 -8.38 -16.93
CA ALA A 496 -2.09 -9.56 -16.99
C ALA A 496 -2.68 -9.78 -18.39
N LEU A 497 -3.03 -8.70 -19.11
CA LEU A 497 -3.46 -8.78 -20.52
C LEU A 497 -2.35 -9.33 -21.42
N VAL A 498 -1.11 -8.86 -21.25
CA VAL A 498 0.06 -9.32 -22.00
C VAL A 498 0.32 -10.82 -21.75
N GLN A 499 0.25 -11.27 -20.50
CA GLN A 499 0.44 -12.69 -20.14
C GLN A 499 -0.56 -13.60 -20.86
N VAL A 500 -1.85 -13.23 -20.82
CA VAL A 500 -2.91 -14.03 -21.44
C VAL A 500 -2.80 -14.03 -22.96
N HIS A 501 -2.52 -12.88 -23.57
CA HIS A 501 -2.53 -12.75 -25.03
C HIS A 501 -1.27 -13.30 -25.70
N LEU A 502 -0.10 -13.09 -25.08
CA LEU A 502 1.19 -13.50 -25.64
C LEU A 502 1.71 -14.83 -25.07
N ARG A 503 0.96 -15.47 -24.15
CA ARG A 503 1.39 -16.68 -23.41
C ARG A 503 2.77 -16.49 -22.77
N TYR A 504 3.01 -15.29 -22.27
CA TYR A 504 4.31 -14.87 -21.76
C TYR A 504 4.50 -15.37 -20.32
N GLU A 505 5.66 -15.95 -20.03
CA GLU A 505 6.01 -16.37 -18.67
C GLU A 505 6.24 -15.14 -17.79
N PRO A 506 5.54 -14.97 -16.66
CA PRO A 506 5.63 -13.74 -15.89
C PRO A 506 6.98 -13.60 -15.15
N VAL A 507 7.57 -12.41 -15.19
CA VAL A 507 8.57 -11.95 -14.21
C VAL A 507 7.97 -11.99 -12.81
N ALA A 508 8.75 -12.48 -11.84
CA ALA A 508 8.33 -12.57 -10.45
C ALA A 508 7.96 -11.17 -9.88
N GLY A 509 6.82 -11.09 -9.17
CA GLY A 509 6.31 -9.82 -8.65
C GLY A 509 7.27 -9.09 -7.70
N ILE A 510 8.07 -9.82 -6.90
CA ILE A 510 9.07 -9.21 -6.01
C ILE A 510 10.22 -8.53 -6.78
N ASN A 511 10.56 -9.06 -7.95
CA ASN A 511 11.58 -8.47 -8.79
C ASN A 511 11.04 -7.21 -9.49
N LEU A 512 9.78 -7.25 -9.96
CA LEU A 512 9.10 -6.06 -10.48
C LEU A 512 8.97 -4.97 -9.42
N ALA A 513 8.62 -5.34 -8.18
CA ALA A 513 8.58 -4.38 -7.06
C ALA A 513 9.97 -3.79 -6.78
N THR A 514 11.03 -4.59 -6.82
CA THR A 514 12.41 -4.11 -6.67
C THR A 514 12.79 -3.12 -7.79
N LEU A 515 12.43 -3.42 -9.04
CA LEU A 515 12.64 -2.52 -10.18
C LEU A 515 11.82 -1.23 -10.04
N PHE A 516 10.59 -1.32 -9.56
CA PHE A 516 9.74 -0.15 -9.29
C PHE A 516 10.38 0.75 -8.23
N VAL A 517 10.85 0.18 -7.11
CA VAL A 517 11.55 0.91 -6.05
C VAL A 517 12.85 1.54 -6.56
N ALA A 518 13.60 0.84 -7.41
CA ALA A 518 14.78 1.41 -8.06
C ALA A 518 14.41 2.59 -8.98
N GLY A 519 13.25 2.52 -9.64
CA GLY A 519 12.64 3.64 -10.37
C GLY A 519 12.35 4.83 -9.46
N CYS A 520 11.69 4.61 -8.32
CA CYS A 520 11.44 5.66 -7.33
C CYS A 520 12.75 6.29 -6.82
N ALA A 521 13.78 5.47 -6.55
CA ALA A 521 15.09 5.95 -6.11
C ALA A 521 15.77 6.83 -7.17
N SER A 522 15.57 6.54 -8.47
CA SER A 522 16.06 7.43 -9.54
C SER A 522 15.37 8.80 -9.51
N ALA A 523 14.08 8.88 -9.15
CA ALA A 523 13.38 10.15 -9.00
C ALA A 523 13.90 10.95 -7.78
N VAL A 524 14.18 10.30 -6.65
CA VAL A 524 14.80 10.94 -5.46
C VAL A 524 16.12 11.61 -5.82
N ALA A 525 16.95 10.94 -6.64
CA ALA A 525 18.24 11.48 -7.05
C ALA A 525 18.08 12.72 -7.96
N LEU A 526 17.14 12.69 -8.91
CA LEU A 526 16.91 13.82 -9.81
C LEU A 526 16.29 15.01 -9.06
N LEU A 527 15.24 14.76 -8.26
CA LEU A 527 14.53 15.80 -7.52
C LEU A 527 15.42 16.54 -6.51
N GLY A 528 16.37 15.86 -5.88
CA GLY A 528 17.29 16.55 -4.95
C GLY A 528 18.44 17.30 -5.64
N TRP A 529 18.71 17.01 -6.92
CA TRP A 529 19.54 17.87 -7.75
C TRP A 529 18.78 19.15 -8.05
N ASP A 530 17.62 19.03 -8.68
CA ASP A 530 16.78 20.13 -9.10
C ASP A 530 15.31 19.66 -9.13
N PRO A 531 14.42 20.29 -8.34
CA PRO A 531 13.03 19.87 -8.26
C PRO A 531 12.22 20.20 -9.52
N ASP A 532 12.68 21.17 -10.33
CA ASP A 532 11.97 21.63 -11.52
C ASP A 532 12.26 20.75 -12.74
N PRO A 533 11.32 20.56 -13.67
CA PRO A 533 11.55 19.73 -14.84
C PRO A 533 12.57 20.37 -15.81
N GLY A 534 13.67 19.66 -16.06
CA GLY A 534 14.78 20.20 -16.85
C GLY A 534 15.62 19.16 -17.59
N ARG A 535 16.76 19.62 -18.13
CA ARG A 535 17.70 18.78 -18.91
C ARG A 535 18.25 17.61 -18.10
N HIS A 536 18.29 17.72 -16.77
CA HIS A 536 18.75 16.66 -15.88
C HIS A 536 17.83 15.41 -15.94
N PHE A 537 16.64 15.48 -16.56
CA PHE A 537 15.82 14.29 -16.82
C PHE A 537 16.51 13.24 -17.69
N ALA A 538 17.56 13.63 -18.43
CA ALA A 538 18.42 12.69 -19.15
C ALA A 538 19.07 11.65 -18.21
N PHE A 539 19.29 12.00 -16.94
CA PHE A 539 19.89 11.07 -15.98
C PHE A 539 18.95 9.92 -15.60
N ALA A 540 17.64 10.07 -15.69
CA ALA A 540 16.71 9.00 -15.31
C ALA A 540 16.87 7.75 -16.21
N PRO A 541 16.77 7.83 -17.55
CA PRO A 541 17.04 6.69 -18.43
C PRO A 541 18.45 6.10 -18.29
N LEU A 542 19.46 6.93 -17.98
CA LEU A 542 20.83 6.45 -17.73
C LEU A 542 20.93 5.64 -16.42
N LEU A 543 20.27 6.08 -15.35
CA LEU A 543 20.18 5.34 -14.10
C LEU A 543 19.43 4.02 -14.29
N TRP A 544 18.34 4.01 -15.07
CA TRP A 544 17.61 2.79 -15.39
C TRP A 544 18.47 1.79 -16.15
N ALA A 545 19.27 2.27 -17.12
CA ALA A 545 20.24 1.45 -17.83
C ALA A 545 21.30 0.86 -16.89
N ALA A 546 21.80 1.64 -15.92
CA ALA A 546 22.73 1.13 -14.90
C ALA A 546 22.09 0.03 -14.04
N VAL A 547 20.84 0.20 -13.61
CA VAL A 547 20.08 -0.83 -12.86
C VAL A 547 19.93 -2.09 -13.68
N LEU A 548 19.56 -1.97 -14.97
CA LEU A 548 19.41 -3.12 -15.87
C LEU A 548 20.75 -3.81 -16.18
N ALA A 549 21.84 -3.05 -16.28
CA ALA A 549 23.18 -3.59 -16.47
C ALA A 549 23.64 -4.42 -15.26
N LEU A 550 23.42 -3.91 -14.04
CA LEU A 550 23.92 -4.51 -12.80
C LEU A 550 23.03 -5.65 -12.30
N ALA A 551 21.72 -5.49 -12.42
CA ALA A 551 20.74 -6.39 -11.79
C ALA A 551 19.66 -6.90 -12.75
N GLY A 552 19.59 -6.43 -14.00
CA GLY A 552 18.52 -6.77 -14.93
C GLY A 552 18.42 -8.27 -15.23
N GLN A 553 19.53 -8.98 -15.37
CA GLN A 553 19.54 -10.44 -15.56
C GLN A 553 18.90 -11.20 -14.38
N ARG A 554 19.05 -10.70 -13.14
CA ARG A 554 18.45 -11.31 -11.95
C ARG A 554 16.99 -10.88 -11.75
N LEU A 555 16.72 -9.59 -11.97
CA LEU A 555 15.42 -8.99 -11.68
C LEU A 555 14.42 -9.18 -12.83
N ALA A 556 14.83 -8.84 -14.06
CA ALA A 556 13.98 -8.92 -15.25
C ALA A 556 14.20 -10.19 -16.08
N ARG A 557 15.16 -11.07 -15.75
CA ARG A 557 15.64 -12.21 -16.56
C ARG A 557 16.36 -11.81 -17.86
N LEU A 558 15.91 -10.76 -18.56
CA LEU A 558 16.46 -10.24 -19.81
C LEU A 558 16.75 -11.34 -20.85
N ARG A 559 15.90 -12.37 -20.94
CA ARG A 559 16.06 -13.47 -21.91
C ARG A 559 15.39 -13.16 -23.23
N GLN A 560 14.30 -12.41 -23.19
CA GLN A 560 13.53 -12.01 -24.35
C GLN A 560 13.34 -10.49 -24.36
N PRO A 561 13.19 -9.85 -25.54
CA PRO A 561 12.98 -8.40 -25.61
C PRO A 561 11.80 -7.90 -24.75
N LEU A 562 10.76 -8.71 -24.61
CA LEU A 562 9.60 -8.41 -23.79
C LEU A 562 9.93 -8.35 -22.29
N ASP A 563 10.85 -9.19 -21.79
CA ASP A 563 11.37 -9.12 -20.42
C ASP A 563 11.99 -7.74 -20.14
N GLY A 564 12.80 -7.26 -21.09
CA GLY A 564 13.41 -5.95 -21.04
C GLY A 564 12.38 -4.84 -21.05
N VAL A 565 11.42 -4.88 -21.99
CA VAL A 565 10.33 -3.90 -22.08
C VAL A 565 9.57 -3.80 -20.75
N ILE A 566 9.19 -4.93 -20.15
CA ILE A 566 8.44 -4.94 -18.88
C ILE A 566 9.31 -4.40 -17.74
N GLY A 567 10.56 -4.86 -17.62
CA GLY A 567 11.46 -4.41 -16.56
C GLY A 567 11.79 -2.92 -16.65
N GLY A 568 12.04 -2.42 -17.86
CA GLY A 568 12.30 -1.02 -18.16
C GLY A 568 11.06 -0.13 -17.95
N ALA A 569 9.89 -0.55 -18.42
CA ALA A 569 8.63 0.15 -18.17
C ALA A 569 8.35 0.26 -16.66
N THR A 570 8.66 -0.78 -15.89
CA THR A 570 8.49 -0.79 -14.42
C THR A 570 9.41 0.24 -13.74
N LEU A 571 10.63 0.42 -14.21
CA LEU A 571 11.54 1.48 -13.74
C LEU A 571 10.99 2.88 -14.05
N GLY A 572 10.53 3.11 -15.29
CA GLY A 572 9.94 4.38 -15.70
C GLY A 572 8.64 4.73 -14.95
N LEU A 573 7.81 3.72 -14.67
CA LEU A 573 6.61 3.85 -13.86
C LEU A 573 6.94 4.22 -12.41
N GLY A 574 7.92 3.55 -11.79
CA GLY A 574 8.38 3.89 -10.44
C GLY A 574 8.94 5.31 -10.36
N PHE A 575 9.76 5.71 -11.32
CA PHE A 575 10.25 7.09 -11.44
C PHE A 575 9.08 8.08 -11.51
N MET A 576 8.12 7.84 -12.40
CA MET A 576 7.01 8.75 -12.61
C MET A 576 6.11 8.88 -11.36
N THR A 577 5.84 7.76 -10.70
CA THR A 577 5.03 7.71 -9.48
C THR A 577 5.64 8.60 -8.40
N PHE A 578 6.94 8.43 -8.13
CA PHE A 578 7.62 9.21 -7.10
C PHE A 578 7.89 10.65 -7.55
N TRP A 579 8.19 10.90 -8.82
CA TRP A 579 8.43 12.25 -9.31
C TRP A 579 7.18 13.13 -9.21
N MET A 580 6.01 12.57 -9.54
CA MET A 580 4.73 13.27 -9.44
C MET A 580 4.33 13.62 -8.01
N GLN A 581 4.57 12.69 -7.07
CA GLN A 581 4.28 12.88 -5.66
C GLN A 581 5.43 12.33 -4.81
N PRO A 582 6.48 13.14 -4.61
CA PRO A 582 7.62 12.72 -3.82
C PRO A 582 7.23 12.71 -2.35
N GLY A 583 7.29 11.52 -1.76
CA GLY A 583 7.19 11.35 -0.32
C GLY A 583 8.55 11.54 0.33
N VAL A 584 8.59 12.13 1.52
CA VAL A 584 9.80 12.11 2.35
C VAL A 584 9.84 10.77 3.07
N LEU A 585 10.91 10.02 2.86
CA LEU A 585 11.23 8.83 3.64
C LEU A 585 12.32 9.24 4.63
N PRO A 586 11.96 9.77 5.82
CA PRO A 586 12.95 10.20 6.78
C PRO A 586 13.82 9.00 7.15
N VAL A 587 15.13 9.09 6.90
CA VAL A 587 16.08 8.11 7.41
C VAL A 587 16.57 8.65 8.75
N PRO A 588 16.27 7.96 9.87
CA PRO A 588 16.73 8.38 11.18
C PRO A 588 18.24 8.63 11.18
N TRP A 589 18.68 9.75 11.76
CA TRP A 589 20.09 10.11 12.00
C TRP A 589 20.92 10.51 10.78
N VAL A 590 20.38 10.41 9.56
CA VAL A 590 21.08 10.82 8.33
C VAL A 590 20.61 12.22 7.92
N THR A 591 21.12 13.24 8.63
CA THR A 591 20.71 14.65 8.43
C THR A 591 20.89 15.11 6.99
N TRP A 592 22.02 14.78 6.35
CA TRP A 592 22.27 15.16 4.95
C TRP A 592 21.24 14.57 3.98
N PHE A 593 20.76 13.35 4.23
CA PHE A 593 19.74 12.73 3.37
C PHE A 593 18.38 13.36 3.62
N ASN A 594 18.06 13.71 4.87
CA ASN A 594 16.85 14.46 5.17
C ASN A 594 16.90 15.86 4.55
N GLU A 595 18.01 16.58 4.66
CA GLU A 595 18.25 17.88 3.99
C GLU A 595 18.12 17.77 2.47
N TRP A 596 18.66 16.70 1.87
CA TRP A 596 18.51 16.41 0.44
C TRP A 596 17.02 16.26 0.05
N GLN A 597 16.25 15.52 0.85
CA GLN A 597 14.82 15.35 0.62
C GLN A 597 14.03 16.65 0.83
N MET A 598 14.45 17.51 1.76
CA MET A 598 13.80 18.80 2.01
C MET A 598 13.90 19.76 0.83
N ARG A 599 14.90 19.61 -0.05
CA ARG A 599 15.03 20.46 -1.25
C ARG A 599 13.82 20.38 -2.17
N TYR A 600 13.28 19.18 -2.37
CA TYR A 600 12.13 18.97 -3.25
C TYR A 600 10.78 18.94 -2.51
N SER A 601 10.78 18.77 -1.20
CA SER A 601 9.54 18.85 -0.40
C SER A 601 9.09 20.29 -0.19
N LEU A 602 10.04 21.23 -0.09
CA LEU A 602 9.78 22.65 0.09
C LEU A 602 9.61 23.42 -1.22
N ALA A 603 9.98 22.82 -2.35
CA ALA A 603 9.84 23.44 -3.67
C ALA A 603 8.36 23.54 -4.08
N PRO A 604 7.93 24.63 -4.76
CA PRO A 604 6.58 24.71 -5.31
C PRO A 604 6.33 23.54 -6.26
N PRO A 605 5.17 22.87 -6.19
CA PRO A 605 4.90 21.74 -7.07
C PRO A 605 4.61 22.24 -8.50
N VAL A 606 5.64 22.39 -9.34
CA VAL A 606 5.51 22.57 -10.80
C VAL A 606 5.33 21.20 -11.43
N ARG A 607 4.18 20.57 -11.18
CA ARG A 607 3.86 19.21 -11.65
C ARG A 607 2.43 19.15 -12.15
N PRO A 608 2.15 18.58 -13.34
CA PRO A 608 0.80 18.50 -13.86
C PRO A 608 0.00 17.35 -13.23
N LEU A 609 0.06 17.17 -11.91
CA LEU A 609 -0.66 16.10 -11.21
C LEU A 609 -2.18 16.26 -11.43
N PHE A 610 -2.84 15.20 -11.87
CA PHE A 610 -4.26 15.19 -12.31
C PHE A 610 -4.63 16.13 -13.46
N GLN A 611 -3.64 16.71 -14.14
CA GLN A 611 -3.85 17.49 -15.37
C GLN A 611 -3.53 16.64 -16.60
N ALA A 612 -3.85 17.15 -17.80
CA ALA A 612 -3.55 16.47 -19.06
C ALA A 612 -2.07 16.09 -19.22
N GLY A 613 -1.16 16.90 -18.67
CA GLY A 613 0.28 16.63 -18.63
C GLY A 613 0.67 15.37 -17.89
N HIS A 614 -0.10 14.97 -16.87
CA HIS A 614 0.15 13.74 -16.12
C HIS A 614 0.21 12.54 -17.04
N TRP A 615 -0.83 12.37 -17.86
CA TRP A 615 -0.93 11.24 -18.78
C TRP A 615 0.25 11.19 -19.75
N TRP A 616 0.57 12.33 -20.37
CA TRP A 616 1.64 12.40 -21.36
C TRP A 616 3.01 12.13 -20.77
N LEU A 617 3.30 12.64 -19.57
CA LEU A 617 4.56 12.35 -18.88
C LEU A 617 4.67 10.87 -18.48
N THR A 618 3.58 10.28 -17.99
CA THR A 618 3.55 8.84 -17.65
C THR A 618 3.80 7.98 -18.88
N VAL A 619 3.16 8.29 -20.01
CA VAL A 619 3.39 7.58 -21.28
C VAL A 619 4.83 7.80 -21.78
N ALA A 620 5.37 9.01 -21.69
CA ALA A 620 6.74 9.30 -22.07
C ALA A 620 7.75 8.52 -21.20
N SER A 621 7.54 8.47 -19.89
CA SER A 621 8.40 7.73 -18.95
C SER A 621 8.33 6.22 -19.18
N LEU A 622 7.12 5.68 -19.36
CA LEU A 622 6.91 4.27 -19.72
C LEU A 622 7.59 3.92 -21.04
N GLY A 623 7.43 4.77 -22.07
CA GLY A 623 8.05 4.58 -23.38
C GLY A 623 9.58 4.63 -23.30
N ALA A 624 10.15 5.61 -22.59
CA ALA A 624 11.58 5.71 -22.38
C ALA A 624 12.13 4.49 -21.64
N GLY A 625 11.48 4.09 -20.54
CA GLY A 625 11.84 2.89 -19.79
C GLY A 625 11.76 1.62 -20.64
N ALA A 626 10.66 1.43 -21.38
CA ALA A 626 10.47 0.30 -22.27
C ALA A 626 11.54 0.22 -23.37
N LEU A 627 11.94 1.35 -23.96
CA LEU A 627 12.98 1.40 -24.99
C LEU A 627 14.37 1.07 -24.44
N VAL A 628 14.72 1.61 -23.27
CA VAL A 628 15.98 1.26 -22.58
C VAL A 628 15.98 -0.24 -22.24
N GLY A 629 14.88 -0.73 -21.68
CA GLY A 629 14.69 -2.14 -21.36
C GLY A 629 14.82 -3.06 -22.57
N TYR A 630 14.14 -2.72 -23.67
CA TYR A 630 14.21 -3.44 -24.94
C TYR A 630 15.65 -3.51 -25.46
N ALA A 631 16.38 -2.38 -25.44
CA ALA A 631 17.76 -2.35 -25.87
C ALA A 631 18.62 -3.34 -25.06
N PHE A 632 18.45 -3.38 -23.74
CA PHE A 632 19.19 -4.27 -22.84
C PHE A 632 18.85 -5.76 -22.98
N ALA A 633 17.61 -6.10 -23.35
CA ALA A 633 17.19 -7.47 -23.58
C ALA A 633 17.37 -7.94 -25.03
N SER A 634 17.58 -7.03 -25.98
CA SER A 634 17.93 -7.38 -27.35
C SER A 634 19.38 -7.88 -27.43
N GLU A 635 19.67 -8.87 -28.27
CA GLU A 635 21.02 -9.40 -28.55
C GLU A 635 21.90 -8.40 -29.33
N ARG A 636 21.89 -7.13 -28.94
CA ARG A 636 22.64 -6.05 -29.58
C ARG A 636 23.98 -5.81 -28.87
N SER A 637 24.94 -5.28 -29.62
CA SER A 637 26.25 -4.90 -29.07
C SER A 637 26.11 -3.86 -27.95
N ALA A 638 27.06 -3.83 -27.02
CA ALA A 638 27.05 -2.87 -25.90
C ALA A 638 27.02 -1.41 -26.39
N LEU A 639 27.69 -1.12 -27.50
CA LEU A 639 27.67 0.19 -28.15
C LEU A 639 26.26 0.59 -28.60
N VAL A 640 25.53 -0.32 -29.24
CA VAL A 640 24.15 -0.03 -29.69
C VAL A 640 23.22 0.18 -28.49
N ARG A 641 23.40 -0.59 -27.41
CA ARG A 641 22.65 -0.40 -26.16
C ARG A 641 22.88 0.98 -25.55
N LEU A 642 24.15 1.40 -25.49
CA LEU A 642 24.52 2.71 -24.98
C LEU A 642 23.98 3.83 -25.87
N SER A 643 24.14 3.73 -27.20
CA SER A 643 23.64 4.74 -28.14
C SER A 643 22.12 4.90 -28.08
N VAL A 644 21.36 3.80 -28.00
CA VAL A 644 19.90 3.86 -27.83
C VAL A 644 19.54 4.50 -26.49
N THR A 645 20.23 4.15 -25.41
CA THR A 645 19.99 4.72 -24.08
C THR A 645 20.26 6.23 -24.07
N ILE A 646 21.37 6.68 -24.67
CA ILE A 646 21.71 8.11 -24.77
C ILE A 646 20.67 8.84 -25.63
N ALA A 647 20.26 8.26 -26.76
CA ALA A 647 19.23 8.87 -27.59
C ALA A 647 17.90 9.01 -26.83
N VAL A 648 17.47 7.96 -26.11
CA VAL A 648 16.26 7.99 -25.27
C VAL A 648 16.41 9.02 -24.14
N ALA A 649 17.57 9.09 -23.49
CA ALA A 649 17.85 10.07 -22.44
C ALA A 649 17.73 11.51 -22.94
N VAL A 650 18.33 11.82 -24.09
CA VAL A 650 18.25 13.15 -24.72
C VAL A 650 16.81 13.48 -25.11
N VAL A 651 16.12 12.55 -25.78
CA VAL A 651 14.73 12.75 -26.21
C VAL A 651 13.82 12.98 -25.00
N PHE A 652 13.96 12.16 -23.94
CA PHE A 652 13.16 12.30 -22.73
C PHE A 652 13.42 13.65 -22.04
N ALA A 653 14.67 14.10 -21.96
CA ALA A 653 15.05 15.40 -21.39
C ALA A 653 14.54 16.61 -22.18
N VAL A 654 14.26 16.46 -23.48
CA VAL A 654 13.72 17.52 -24.33
C VAL A 654 12.20 17.51 -24.31
N ILE A 655 11.57 16.33 -24.46
CA ILE A 655 10.13 16.19 -24.56
C ILE A 655 9.45 16.41 -23.21
N ALA A 656 9.94 15.77 -22.14
CA ALA A 656 9.25 15.77 -20.85
C ALA A 656 8.99 17.19 -20.30
N PRO A 657 9.96 18.13 -20.33
CA PRO A 657 9.72 19.50 -19.87
C PRO A 657 8.81 20.35 -20.77
N GLN A 658 8.51 19.90 -21.99
CA GLN A 658 7.64 20.62 -22.94
C GLN A 658 6.19 20.14 -22.89
N LEU A 659 5.89 19.11 -22.09
CA LEU A 659 4.54 18.57 -21.99
C LEU A 659 3.61 19.54 -21.24
N PRO A 660 2.29 19.50 -21.51
CA PRO A 660 1.34 20.45 -20.93
C PRO A 660 1.40 20.49 -19.40
N GLY A 661 1.47 21.68 -18.80
CA GLY A 661 1.45 21.85 -17.32
C GLY A 661 2.75 21.43 -16.61
N VAL A 662 3.83 21.18 -17.35
CA VAL A 662 5.18 20.93 -16.82
C VAL A 662 6.00 22.23 -16.72
N ARG A 663 5.60 23.28 -17.43
CA ARG A 663 6.18 24.63 -17.39
C ARG A 663 5.09 25.68 -17.30
#